data_AF-A0A4S4LXZ7-F1
#
_entry.id   AF-A0A4S4LXZ7-F1
#
_cell.length_a   1.000
_cell.length_b   1.000
_cell.length_c   1.000
_cell.angle_alpha   90.00
_cell.angle_beta   90.00
_cell.angle_gamma   90.00
#
_symmetry.space_group_name_H-M   'P 1'
#
loop_
_entity.id
_entity.type
_entity.pdbx_description
1 polymer ?
#
loop_
_entity_poly.entity_id
_entity_poly.type
_entity_poly.pdbx_seq_one_letter_code
_entity_poly.pdbx_strand_id
1 'polypeptide(L)'
;MSPTEAANASSTPDETRTHRDNSDSRETDALLADDPDDDTQGRCESERELSRSLRSRAFVVRALALLCACSLSIGSHYATYILAPLKSRLSREMGTSNTEFSLLISAFTLNSTWTPLIGGIMASRLGTTTTSIFATGVILIGLLLLLVGDVAEDVRLMTSGMFIFGLGVSPLAVVQETIIVRFFRSHGLGMSMAFGLVAGKAASFVSARTSYPLSQYFGPHAPFYAAAVLASVSFAVNLTYVSVSRWLVAGAGAELEVSELRQEARRYSIQDMSEAEALERVTEKKRVRLKDMTQLGDVFWAYIGVNVLCGSIWHPFTHLAANVIENRYGLTESDASIKASYLLAGSIFLYPLVGFVIDRVKRPSFVLMLFMLSSLLTMFAYIWLVLPPEMTGTPWPAIASFATGIGFSPLLLVVIVPELVPMKYVSTTLGAHKSLEQTGTTISQTLAGLMLDHMSPDDTPFTGDKRVQNLLSYFLTVNLAQLLGIFGLWYLDRRQRMAAIHHQRSMLHESDEEVTSLTEVAKEDSDDGDSTEFPQLLGSESSLSHHGPPRAHRSSACEPLLRERPHSHFRYSGQSFKESWKMGWILTGLDVSLNYISVNEEIQKGQSEIRTLLGVGPAVSNFTSCSDAVGSASTPTLDPLRPLYDYVAGLLNRADKMGAYKYIGELYKKKQSDVLRFLLRVRCWEYRQLNVIHRASRASRPDKARRLGYKAKQGYVIYRVRVRRGNRKKHVPKGATYGKPVHQGVNHLKFQRGLRSVAEERVGRRCGNLRVLNSYWINQDGVYKYYEVILVDPNHKAIRRDPKINWITAPVHKRREARGLTSIGKQNRGLGKGHRYNHTPRVATWKKHNTLSLRRYRPHACYALPIEECNFAFYNGVDPTHGTVDYVDRDTAFGNGLAYVMNDSKVIMKGDDTSWLASGQNRQSVRVSSYAQYNTGLFVLDVDRAPWGCGVWPAFWTLGNGVWPQTGEIDIIEGVHDNEHNQVTWHTNPGCTLTPTANFTGSIVQSNGQPNLDCQGGSTNPGCGITEWSRASYGPTFDSQGGGVFAMKWDQDGIAVWGFYRVAVPQDIEDGSPNPANWGIPVAMLAQDNCDPLTYFVNHSIIFDITFCGDWAGNSYATSGCPGTCSDRIMDPGNFVNASWIINTLKVYRRQNITSRSLNAATHNSVGLATSLLGFVVPFIPVLANF
;
A
#
# COMPACT_ATOMS: atom_id res chain seq x y z
N MET A 1 -47.78 -13.07 75.12
CA MET A 1 -47.90 -11.74 75.75
C MET A 1 -48.00 -10.71 74.65
N SER A 2 -48.85 -9.69 74.82
CA SER A 2 -48.94 -8.44 74.04
C SER A 2 -47.93 -7.40 74.57
N PRO A 3 -47.79 -6.16 74.01
CA PRO A 3 -48.35 -5.54 72.79
C PRO A 3 -47.31 -5.54 71.64
N THR A 4 -47.11 -4.65 70.65
CA THR A 4 -47.62 -3.31 70.14
C THR A 4 -47.46 -3.40 68.60
N GLU A 5 -48.36 -2.99 67.70
CA GLU A 5 -48.87 -1.64 67.35
C GLU A 5 -47.86 -0.70 66.63
N ALA A 6 -48.21 0.04 65.56
CA ALA A 6 -49.44 0.01 64.74
C ALA A 6 -49.32 0.77 63.38
N ALA A 7 -49.97 0.21 62.33
CA ALA A 7 -50.86 0.86 61.33
C ALA A 7 -50.32 1.98 60.36
N ASN A 8 -50.97 2.35 59.24
CA ASN A 8 -52.26 1.90 58.66
C ASN A 8 -52.37 2.13 57.12
N ALA A 9 -53.32 1.42 56.46
CA ALA A 9 -54.14 1.74 55.24
C ALA A 9 -53.56 2.51 54.02
N SER A 10 -53.94 2.30 52.75
CA SER A 10 -54.77 1.31 51.98
C SER A 10 -54.49 1.57 50.45
N SER A 11 -55.16 1.10 49.39
CA SER A 11 -56.46 0.41 49.14
C SER A 11 -56.44 -0.33 47.77
N THR A 12 -57.54 -0.96 47.35
CA THR A 12 -57.77 -1.72 46.09
C THR A 12 -59.11 -1.28 45.43
N PRO A 13 -59.76 -1.93 44.42
CA PRO A 13 -59.45 -3.17 43.63
C PRO A 13 -59.74 -3.00 42.10
N ASP A 14 -60.00 -3.97 41.19
CA ASP A 14 -59.92 -5.46 41.13
C ASP A 14 -59.86 -5.98 39.65
N GLU A 15 -59.72 -7.31 39.47
CA GLU A 15 -60.14 -8.19 38.35
C GLU A 15 -59.68 -7.96 36.87
N THR A 16 -59.45 -8.97 36.01
CA THR A 16 -59.58 -10.45 36.12
C THR A 16 -58.60 -11.22 35.19
N ARG A 17 -58.20 -12.45 35.60
CA ARG A 17 -57.67 -13.59 34.79
C ARG A 17 -56.33 -13.41 34.01
N THR A 18 -55.43 -14.39 33.86
CA THR A 18 -55.33 -15.80 34.36
C THR A 18 -53.88 -16.32 34.28
N HIS A 19 -53.52 -17.27 35.16
CA HIS A 19 -52.36 -18.19 35.11
C HIS A 19 -50.92 -17.60 35.27
N ARG A 20 -49.97 -18.27 35.94
CA ARG A 20 -50.05 -19.34 36.97
C ARG A 20 -48.67 -19.55 37.66
N ASP A 21 -48.37 -18.81 38.72
CA ASP A 21 -47.07 -18.90 39.43
C ASP A 21 -47.18 -19.37 40.90
N ASN A 22 -46.11 -20.04 41.34
CA ASN A 22 -45.71 -20.45 42.69
C ASN A 22 -44.22 -20.86 42.54
N SER A 23 -43.31 -20.80 43.52
CA SER A 23 -43.33 -20.34 44.92
C SER A 23 -41.91 -20.54 45.46
N ASP A 24 -41.38 -19.77 46.41
CA ASP A 24 -40.17 -20.22 47.11
C ASP A 24 -39.89 -19.62 48.50
N SER A 25 -39.57 -20.48 49.48
CA SER A 25 -38.70 -20.21 50.64
C SER A 25 -38.47 -21.46 51.51
N ARG A 26 -37.20 -21.88 51.66
CA ARG A 26 -36.62 -22.83 52.66
C ARG A 26 -36.99 -24.33 52.59
N GLU A 27 -36.01 -25.17 52.22
CA GLU A 27 -35.32 -26.18 53.06
C GLU A 27 -34.35 -27.00 52.15
N THR A 28 -33.03 -26.78 52.22
CA THR A 28 -31.97 -27.57 52.94
C THR A 28 -31.43 -28.82 52.22
N ASP A 29 -30.13 -29.05 52.41
CA ASP A 29 -29.33 -30.26 52.16
C ASP A 29 -29.09 -30.76 50.70
N ALA A 30 -28.03 -30.20 50.09
CA ALA A 30 -27.12 -30.95 49.21
C ALA A 30 -25.67 -30.48 49.47
N LEU A 31 -24.72 -31.41 49.56
CA LEU A 31 -23.32 -31.15 49.95
C LEU A 31 -22.34 -31.47 48.81
N LEU A 32 -21.29 -30.64 48.71
CA LEU A 32 -19.97 -30.94 48.11
C LEU A 32 -19.91 -31.32 46.61
N ALA A 33 -19.66 -30.32 45.76
CA ALA A 33 -18.67 -30.36 44.67
C ALA A 33 -18.52 -28.97 44.02
N ASP A 34 -17.40 -28.27 44.27
CA ASP A 34 -16.95 -27.17 43.41
C ASP A 34 -16.02 -27.77 42.35
N ASP A 35 -16.43 -27.75 41.07
CA ASP A 35 -15.68 -28.33 39.95
C ASP A 35 -15.15 -27.19 39.04
N PRO A 36 -13.84 -27.06 38.75
CA PRO A 36 -13.29 -25.81 38.18
C PRO A 36 -13.56 -25.58 36.68
N ASP A 37 -14.00 -26.59 35.93
CA ASP A 37 -13.90 -26.58 34.46
C ASP A 37 -15.02 -25.80 33.73
N ASP A 38 -16.22 -25.66 34.31
CA ASP A 38 -17.41 -25.12 33.62
C ASP A 38 -17.27 -23.63 33.23
N ASP A 39 -16.64 -22.82 34.09
CA ASP A 39 -16.40 -21.38 33.84
C ASP A 39 -15.47 -21.15 32.62
N THR A 40 -14.64 -22.13 32.27
CA THR A 40 -13.76 -22.07 31.09
C THR A 40 -14.55 -22.24 29.79
N GLN A 41 -15.52 -23.16 29.77
CA GLN A 41 -16.31 -23.47 28.59
C GLN A 41 -17.32 -22.36 28.28
N GLY A 42 -18.03 -21.86 29.30
CA GLY A 42 -18.93 -20.70 29.17
C GLY A 42 -18.21 -19.44 28.66
N ARG A 43 -16.94 -19.24 29.02
CA ARG A 43 -16.12 -18.12 28.56
C ARG A 43 -15.72 -18.23 27.08
N CYS A 44 -15.36 -19.42 26.61
CA CYS A 44 -15.06 -19.67 25.19
C CYS A 44 -16.32 -19.55 24.31
N GLU A 45 -17.48 -19.99 24.81
CA GLU A 45 -18.76 -19.73 24.14
C GLU A 45 -19.07 -18.23 24.14
N SER A 46 -18.89 -17.52 25.25
CA SER A 46 -19.09 -16.06 25.35
C SER A 46 -18.25 -15.28 24.34
N GLU A 47 -16.98 -15.65 24.09
CA GLU A 47 -16.16 -14.98 23.07
C GLU A 47 -16.58 -15.33 21.63
N ARG A 48 -17.06 -16.55 21.38
CA ARG A 48 -17.67 -16.95 20.10
C ARG A 48 -18.99 -16.21 19.87
N GLU A 49 -19.80 -16.04 20.90
CA GLU A 49 -21.03 -15.24 20.89
C GLU A 49 -20.74 -13.75 20.70
N LEU A 50 -19.73 -13.21 21.39
CA LEU A 50 -19.30 -11.82 21.28
C LEU A 50 -18.76 -11.51 19.87
N SER A 51 -17.96 -12.41 19.28
CA SER A 51 -17.43 -12.25 17.92
C SER A 51 -18.49 -12.44 16.83
N ARG A 52 -19.48 -13.36 17.02
CA ARG A 52 -20.71 -13.41 16.21
C ARG A 52 -21.51 -12.11 16.36
N SER A 53 -21.74 -11.65 17.59
CA SER A 53 -22.51 -10.44 17.94
C SER A 53 -21.88 -9.19 17.34
N LEU A 54 -20.56 -9.01 17.44
CA LEU A 54 -19.83 -7.91 16.80
C LEU A 54 -19.97 -7.95 15.27
N ARG A 55 -19.92 -9.14 14.65
CA ARG A 55 -20.09 -9.31 13.19
C ARG A 55 -21.53 -9.02 12.75
N SER A 56 -22.53 -9.48 13.50
CA SER A 56 -23.95 -9.19 13.29
C SER A 56 -24.28 -7.72 13.52
N ARG A 57 -23.72 -7.08 14.57
CA ARG A 57 -23.84 -5.64 14.83
C ARG A 57 -23.22 -4.82 13.71
N ALA A 58 -22.04 -5.18 13.21
CA ALA A 58 -21.43 -4.52 12.06
C ALA A 58 -22.25 -4.68 10.77
N PHE A 59 -22.90 -5.84 10.56
CA PHE A 59 -23.85 -6.04 9.46
C PHE A 59 -25.10 -5.17 9.60
N VAL A 60 -25.75 -5.17 10.77
CA VAL A 60 -26.94 -4.35 11.07
C VAL A 60 -26.63 -2.85 10.93
N VAL A 61 -25.49 -2.39 11.46
CA VAL A 61 -25.05 -0.98 11.34
C VAL A 61 -24.84 -0.58 9.88
N ARG A 62 -24.25 -1.45 9.06
CA ARG A 62 -24.13 -1.20 7.60
C ARG A 62 -25.49 -1.21 6.91
N ALA A 63 -26.39 -2.13 7.25
CA ALA A 63 -27.75 -2.18 6.69
C ALA A 63 -28.56 -0.91 7.04
N LEU A 64 -28.45 -0.40 8.26
CA LEU A 64 -29.04 0.88 8.68
C LEU A 64 -28.44 2.06 7.91
N ALA A 65 -27.12 2.09 7.70
CA ALA A 65 -26.47 3.12 6.88
C ALA A 65 -26.92 3.07 5.41
N LEU A 66 -27.14 1.87 4.84
CA LEU A 66 -27.69 1.70 3.50
C LEU A 66 -29.14 2.17 3.41
N LEU A 67 -30.00 1.81 4.37
CA LEU A 67 -31.40 2.26 4.42
C LEU A 67 -31.48 3.79 4.49
N CYS A 68 -30.65 4.41 5.34
CA CYS A 68 -30.50 5.87 5.38
C CYS A 68 -30.12 6.42 4.00
N ALA A 69 -29.04 5.91 3.38
CA ALA A 69 -28.58 6.38 2.07
C ALA A 69 -29.64 6.24 0.97
N CYS A 70 -30.38 5.12 0.92
CA CYS A 70 -31.50 4.92 -0.01
C CYS A 70 -32.63 5.93 0.20
N SER A 71 -32.96 6.25 1.45
CA SER A 71 -34.06 7.18 1.77
C SER A 71 -33.78 8.65 1.39
N LEU A 72 -32.51 9.04 1.26
CA LEU A 72 -32.11 10.42 0.95
C LEU A 72 -32.70 10.90 -0.38
N SER A 73 -32.70 10.07 -1.41
CA SER A 73 -32.99 10.49 -2.78
C SER A 73 -34.41 10.20 -3.26
N ILE A 74 -35.24 9.53 -2.45
CA ILE A 74 -36.64 9.19 -2.78
C ILE A 74 -37.46 10.45 -3.09
N GLY A 75 -37.46 11.45 -2.20
CA GLY A 75 -38.22 12.70 -2.40
C GLY A 75 -37.80 13.45 -3.68
N SER A 76 -36.49 13.57 -3.93
CA SER A 76 -35.99 14.16 -5.17
C SER A 76 -36.37 13.36 -6.41
N HIS A 77 -36.26 12.03 -6.39
CA HIS A 77 -36.56 11.20 -7.57
C HIS A 77 -38.04 11.11 -7.89
N TYR A 78 -38.93 11.27 -6.89
CA TYR A 78 -40.36 11.46 -7.11
C TYR A 78 -40.62 12.82 -7.77
N ALA A 79 -40.09 13.90 -7.17
CA ALA A 79 -40.30 15.27 -7.64
C ALA A 79 -39.72 15.55 -9.04
N THR A 80 -38.64 14.88 -9.47
CA THR A 80 -38.10 15.03 -10.84
C THR A 80 -39.09 14.59 -11.92
N TYR A 81 -40.02 13.68 -11.62
CA TYR A 81 -40.94 13.07 -12.61
C TYR A 81 -42.41 13.49 -12.46
N ILE A 82 -42.71 14.45 -11.58
CA ILE A 82 -44.07 14.94 -11.30
C ILE A 82 -44.70 15.72 -12.48
N LEU A 83 -43.89 16.50 -13.21
CA LEU A 83 -44.39 17.47 -14.20
C LEU A 83 -44.82 16.81 -15.51
N ALA A 84 -44.14 15.73 -15.93
CA ALA A 84 -44.36 15.13 -17.24
C ALA A 84 -45.80 14.56 -17.43
N PRO A 85 -46.40 13.82 -16.47
CA PRO A 85 -47.79 13.39 -16.54
C PRO A 85 -48.82 14.53 -16.40
N LEU A 86 -48.40 15.75 -16.05
CA LEU A 86 -49.27 16.89 -15.76
C LEU A 86 -49.21 17.97 -16.85
N LYS A 87 -48.44 17.82 -17.93
CA LYS A 87 -48.30 18.83 -19.01
C LYS A 87 -49.64 19.40 -19.49
N SER A 88 -50.57 18.53 -19.88
CA SER A 88 -51.89 18.90 -20.41
C SER A 88 -52.83 19.48 -19.34
N ARG A 89 -52.59 19.17 -18.05
CA ARG A 89 -53.26 19.81 -16.91
C ARG A 89 -52.78 21.24 -16.71
N LEU A 90 -51.46 21.45 -16.55
CA LEU A 90 -50.87 22.79 -16.33
C LEU A 90 -51.27 23.77 -17.44
N SER A 91 -51.23 23.33 -18.70
CA SER A 91 -51.59 24.16 -19.85
C SER A 91 -53.08 24.54 -19.89
N ARG A 92 -53.97 23.71 -19.32
CA ARG A 92 -55.42 23.97 -19.26
C ARG A 92 -55.82 24.77 -18.01
N GLU A 93 -55.18 24.53 -16.88
CA GLU A 93 -55.60 25.07 -15.58
C GLU A 93 -54.86 26.36 -15.20
N MET A 94 -53.56 26.49 -15.50
CA MET A 94 -52.79 27.75 -15.37
C MET A 94 -52.57 28.47 -16.72
N GLY A 95 -53.15 27.97 -17.82
CA GLY A 95 -52.99 28.56 -19.16
C GLY A 95 -51.57 28.48 -19.75
N THR A 96 -50.67 27.68 -19.17
CA THR A 96 -49.23 27.73 -19.49
C THR A 96 -48.94 27.38 -20.95
N SER A 97 -48.12 28.19 -21.62
CA SER A 97 -47.62 27.87 -22.97
C SER A 97 -46.67 26.67 -22.96
N ASN A 98 -46.54 25.97 -24.10
CA ASN A 98 -45.55 24.90 -24.28
C ASN A 98 -44.11 25.40 -23.99
N THR A 99 -43.82 26.67 -24.28
CA THR A 99 -42.56 27.35 -23.99
C THR A 99 -42.30 27.54 -22.49
N GLU A 100 -43.31 27.93 -21.71
CA GLU A 100 -43.18 28.07 -20.24
C GLU A 100 -43.05 26.71 -19.54
N PHE A 101 -43.80 25.70 -20.00
CA PHE A 101 -43.64 24.33 -19.52
C PHE A 101 -42.24 23.77 -19.84
N SER A 102 -41.69 24.10 -21.02
CA SER A 102 -40.32 23.72 -21.40
C SER A 102 -39.26 24.48 -20.59
N LEU A 103 -39.51 25.74 -20.25
CA LEU A 103 -38.66 26.54 -19.36
C LEU A 103 -38.62 25.96 -17.94
N LEU A 104 -39.78 25.55 -17.41
CA LEU A 104 -39.94 24.92 -16.09
C LEU A 104 -39.08 23.65 -15.94
N ILE A 105 -39.02 22.81 -16.98
CA ILE A 105 -38.15 21.62 -17.02
C ILE A 105 -36.68 22.02 -17.23
N SER A 106 -36.40 22.97 -18.13
CA SER A 106 -35.04 23.41 -18.47
C SER A 106 -34.30 24.06 -17.29
N ALA A 107 -35.01 24.78 -16.43
CA ALA A 107 -34.48 25.38 -15.21
C ALA A 107 -33.82 24.34 -14.27
N PHE A 108 -34.35 23.11 -14.24
CA PHE A 108 -33.77 22.00 -13.48
C PHE A 108 -32.62 21.30 -14.22
N THR A 109 -32.78 21.01 -15.52
CA THR A 109 -31.77 20.24 -16.28
C THR A 109 -30.47 21.00 -16.48
N LEU A 110 -30.54 22.34 -16.64
CA LEU A 110 -29.38 23.23 -16.73
C LEU A 110 -28.40 23.03 -15.56
N ASN A 111 -28.93 23.01 -14.33
CA ASN A 111 -28.11 22.91 -13.12
C ASN A 111 -27.39 21.55 -13.02
N SER A 112 -28.04 20.48 -13.46
CA SER A 112 -27.46 19.13 -13.43
C SER A 112 -26.20 18.96 -14.29
N THR A 113 -25.90 19.87 -15.21
CA THR A 113 -24.65 19.84 -16.01
C THR A 113 -23.39 20.15 -15.19
N TRP A 114 -23.47 20.99 -14.15
CA TRP A 114 -22.30 21.49 -13.41
C TRP A 114 -22.36 21.25 -11.90
N THR A 115 -23.55 21.21 -11.30
CA THR A 115 -23.71 21.01 -9.85
C THR A 115 -23.19 19.66 -9.33
N PRO A 116 -23.28 18.50 -10.01
CA PRO A 116 -22.78 17.24 -9.44
C PRO A 116 -21.25 17.24 -9.32
N LEU A 117 -20.53 17.92 -10.20
CA LEU A 117 -19.08 18.13 -10.06
C LEU A 117 -18.77 18.93 -8.78
N ILE A 118 -19.54 19.98 -8.50
CA ILE A 118 -19.40 20.73 -7.23
C ILE A 118 -19.77 19.86 -6.03
N GLY A 119 -20.84 19.06 -6.10
CA GLY A 119 -21.20 18.09 -5.06
C GLY A 119 -20.06 17.12 -4.73
N GLY A 120 -19.40 16.56 -5.76
CA GLY A 120 -18.22 15.70 -5.62
C GLY A 120 -16.98 16.42 -5.06
N ILE A 121 -16.84 17.73 -5.28
CA ILE A 121 -15.78 18.57 -4.69
C ILE A 121 -16.11 18.96 -3.25
N MET A 122 -17.37 19.23 -2.93
CA MET A 122 -17.84 19.51 -1.56
C MET A 122 -17.69 18.26 -0.69
N ALA A 123 -18.17 17.10 -1.16
CA ALA A 123 -18.00 15.82 -0.47
C ALA A 123 -16.52 15.51 -0.19
N SER A 124 -15.59 15.80 -1.13
CA SER A 124 -14.16 15.56 -0.92
C SER A 124 -13.45 16.57 0.00
N ARG A 125 -14.08 17.70 0.36
CA ARG A 125 -13.48 18.79 1.14
C ARG A 125 -14.14 19.05 2.50
N LEU A 126 -15.47 18.96 2.54
CA LEU A 126 -16.36 19.23 3.68
C LEU A 126 -16.96 17.93 4.26
N GLY A 127 -16.92 16.85 3.47
CA GLY A 127 -17.43 15.54 3.81
C GLY A 127 -18.85 15.27 3.29
N THR A 128 -19.24 14.00 3.28
CA THR A 128 -20.55 13.54 2.82
C THR A 128 -21.69 14.12 3.66
N THR A 129 -21.59 14.06 4.98
CA THR A 129 -22.62 14.53 5.94
C THR A 129 -22.96 16.02 5.80
N THR A 130 -21.97 16.91 5.68
CA THR A 130 -22.24 18.35 5.51
C THR A 130 -22.79 18.66 4.11
N THR A 131 -22.35 17.91 3.10
CA THR A 131 -22.82 18.08 1.72
C THR A 131 -24.25 17.55 1.54
N SER A 132 -24.65 16.47 2.23
CA SER A 132 -26.04 15.97 2.20
C SER A 132 -27.02 16.96 2.82
N ILE A 133 -26.68 17.60 3.95
CA ILE A 133 -27.54 18.62 4.60
C ILE A 133 -27.79 19.77 3.63
N PHE A 134 -26.74 20.31 3.01
CA PHE A 134 -26.87 21.41 2.06
C PHE A 134 -27.74 21.00 0.86
N ALA A 135 -27.48 19.84 0.26
CA ALA A 135 -28.22 19.35 -0.89
C ALA A 135 -29.71 19.07 -0.59
N THR A 136 -30.02 18.38 0.51
CA THR A 136 -31.40 18.07 0.94
C THR A 136 -32.17 19.32 1.39
N GLY A 137 -31.52 20.28 2.06
CA GLY A 137 -32.13 21.55 2.42
C GLY A 137 -32.47 22.42 1.21
N VAL A 138 -31.57 22.47 0.21
CA VAL A 138 -31.81 23.16 -1.06
C VAL A 138 -32.94 22.49 -1.87
N ILE A 139 -33.03 21.16 -1.89
CA ILE A 139 -34.17 20.42 -2.46
C ILE A 139 -35.48 20.80 -1.77
N LEU A 140 -35.51 20.80 -0.44
CA LEU A 140 -36.72 21.13 0.33
C LEU A 140 -37.18 22.57 0.07
N ILE A 141 -36.27 23.54 0.06
CA ILE A 141 -36.59 24.94 -0.26
C ILE A 141 -37.11 25.08 -1.69
N GLY A 142 -36.47 24.42 -2.67
CA GLY A 142 -36.91 24.44 -4.06
C GLY A 142 -38.31 23.85 -4.27
N LEU A 143 -38.64 22.77 -3.57
CA LEU A 143 -39.95 22.11 -3.66
C LEU A 143 -41.06 22.84 -2.87
N LEU A 144 -40.72 23.51 -1.77
CA LEU A 144 -41.65 24.42 -1.10
C LEU A 144 -41.96 25.65 -1.98
N LEU A 145 -40.97 26.21 -2.67
CA LEU A 145 -41.19 27.30 -3.64
C LEU A 145 -41.97 26.82 -4.87
N LEU A 146 -41.76 25.59 -5.34
CA LEU A 146 -42.57 24.99 -6.40
C LEU A 146 -44.04 24.83 -5.99
N LEU A 147 -44.29 24.31 -4.77
CA LEU A 147 -45.65 24.17 -4.22
C LEU A 147 -46.33 25.52 -4.00
N VAL A 148 -45.61 26.54 -3.50
CA VAL A 148 -46.17 27.90 -3.37
C VAL A 148 -46.44 28.52 -4.74
N GLY A 149 -45.59 28.26 -5.75
CA GLY A 149 -45.84 28.68 -7.13
C GLY A 149 -47.09 28.03 -7.76
N ASP A 150 -47.29 26.73 -7.53
CA ASP A 150 -48.47 25.98 -7.99
C ASP A 150 -49.77 26.46 -7.31
N VAL A 151 -49.73 26.72 -6.00
CA VAL A 151 -50.87 27.24 -5.23
C VAL A 151 -51.15 28.74 -5.50
N ALA A 152 -50.15 29.48 -5.99
CA ALA A 152 -50.29 30.89 -6.39
C ALA A 152 -50.51 31.07 -7.91
N GLU A 153 -50.60 29.98 -8.67
CA GLU A 153 -50.71 29.95 -10.14
C GLU A 153 -49.59 30.73 -10.89
N ASP A 154 -48.44 30.96 -10.24
CA ASP A 154 -47.29 31.70 -10.80
C ASP A 154 -46.20 30.76 -11.32
N VAL A 155 -46.22 30.54 -12.64
CA VAL A 155 -45.24 29.76 -13.39
C VAL A 155 -43.79 30.28 -13.21
N ARG A 156 -43.59 31.57 -12.93
CA ARG A 156 -42.25 32.15 -12.70
C ARG A 156 -41.71 31.76 -11.32
N LEU A 157 -42.57 31.72 -10.31
CA LEU A 157 -42.24 31.20 -8.98
C LEU A 157 -42.00 29.69 -9.03
N MET A 158 -42.82 28.92 -9.76
CA MET A 158 -42.58 27.50 -10.04
C MET A 158 -41.22 27.26 -10.73
N THR A 159 -40.89 28.05 -11.75
CA THR A 159 -39.61 27.98 -12.46
C THR A 159 -38.43 28.29 -11.55
N SER A 160 -38.58 29.27 -10.66
CA SER A 160 -37.58 29.59 -9.63
C SER A 160 -37.40 28.45 -8.61
N GLY A 161 -38.50 27.79 -8.21
CA GLY A 161 -38.48 26.59 -7.39
C GLY A 161 -37.75 25.42 -8.06
N MET A 162 -38.06 25.13 -9.32
CA MET A 162 -37.39 24.08 -10.12
C MET A 162 -35.89 24.35 -10.32
N PHE A 163 -35.49 25.61 -10.52
CA PHE A 163 -34.08 25.99 -10.58
C PHE A 163 -33.36 25.67 -9.27
N ILE A 164 -33.91 26.14 -8.13
CA ILE A 164 -33.34 25.91 -6.79
C ILE A 164 -33.30 24.42 -6.45
N PHE A 165 -34.37 23.68 -6.74
CA PHE A 165 -34.41 22.22 -6.61
C PHE A 165 -33.27 21.53 -7.38
N GLY A 166 -33.04 21.93 -8.65
CA GLY A 166 -31.95 21.43 -9.48
C GLY A 166 -30.53 21.73 -8.96
N LEU A 167 -30.36 22.72 -8.06
CA LEU A 167 -29.08 22.96 -7.39
C LEU A 167 -28.74 21.87 -6.35
N GLY A 168 -29.74 21.16 -5.81
CA GLY A 168 -29.55 20.15 -4.76
C GLY A 168 -29.59 18.70 -5.24
N VAL A 169 -30.42 18.35 -6.23
CA VAL A 169 -30.63 16.95 -6.68
C VAL A 169 -29.34 16.26 -7.12
N SER A 170 -28.60 16.88 -8.03
CA SER A 170 -27.41 16.29 -8.66
C SER A 170 -26.24 16.14 -7.68
N PRO A 171 -25.95 17.11 -6.79
CA PRO A 171 -25.06 16.91 -5.64
C PRO A 171 -25.51 15.80 -4.69
N LEU A 172 -26.81 15.69 -4.40
CA LEU A 172 -27.32 14.66 -3.49
C LEU A 172 -27.04 13.24 -4.01
N ALA A 173 -27.26 13.01 -5.31
CA ALA A 173 -26.92 11.73 -5.94
C ALA A 173 -25.43 11.38 -5.74
N VAL A 174 -24.51 12.32 -6.02
CA VAL A 174 -23.07 12.09 -5.84
C VAL A 174 -22.71 11.79 -4.37
N VAL A 175 -23.39 12.41 -3.41
CA VAL A 175 -23.20 12.14 -1.98
C VAL A 175 -23.74 10.76 -1.59
N GLN A 176 -24.95 10.38 -2.02
CA GLN A 176 -25.53 9.05 -1.76
C GLN A 176 -24.58 7.94 -2.22
N GLU A 177 -24.10 8.02 -3.47
CA GLU A 177 -23.19 7.04 -4.06
C GLU A 177 -21.84 7.00 -3.32
N THR A 178 -21.32 8.16 -2.92
CA THR A 178 -20.09 8.25 -2.11
C THR A 178 -20.27 7.56 -0.74
N ILE A 179 -21.43 7.71 -0.09
CA ILE A 179 -21.74 7.04 1.18
C ILE A 179 -21.75 5.52 0.98
N ILE A 180 -22.44 5.01 -0.05
CA ILE A 180 -22.52 3.57 -0.31
C ILE A 180 -21.12 2.99 -0.59
N VAL A 181 -20.32 3.64 -1.44
CA VAL A 181 -18.94 3.19 -1.72
C VAL A 181 -18.05 3.25 -0.46
N ARG A 182 -18.26 4.22 0.44
CA ARG A 182 -17.53 4.34 1.72
C ARG A 182 -17.82 3.17 2.67
N PHE A 183 -19.08 2.75 2.80
CA PHE A 183 -19.48 1.70 3.74
C PHE A 183 -19.32 0.26 3.20
N PHE A 184 -19.39 0.05 1.89
CA PHE A 184 -19.50 -1.30 1.30
C PHE A 184 -18.36 -1.74 0.36
N ARG A 185 -17.29 -0.93 0.18
CA ARG A 185 -16.17 -1.25 -0.75
C ARG A 185 -15.64 -2.69 -0.68
N SER A 186 -15.53 -3.26 0.52
CA SER A 186 -15.00 -4.62 0.75
C SER A 186 -16.06 -5.70 0.95
N HIS A 187 -17.35 -5.33 0.96
CA HIS A 187 -18.46 -6.19 1.36
C HIS A 187 -19.70 -5.89 0.50
N GLY A 188 -19.90 -6.61 -0.61
CA GLY A 188 -21.15 -6.51 -1.40
C GLY A 188 -21.41 -5.12 -2.01
N LEU A 189 -20.40 -4.57 -2.69
CA LEU A 189 -20.49 -3.21 -3.24
C LEU A 189 -21.53 -3.13 -4.37
N GLY A 190 -21.58 -4.12 -5.26
CA GLY A 190 -22.51 -4.17 -6.39
C GLY A 190 -23.97 -4.19 -5.93
N MET A 191 -24.30 -5.06 -4.96
CA MET A 191 -25.62 -5.15 -4.34
C MET A 191 -26.04 -3.88 -3.60
N SER A 192 -25.12 -3.31 -2.81
CA SER A 192 -25.42 -2.10 -2.02
C SER A 192 -25.64 -0.89 -2.92
N MET A 193 -24.83 -0.79 -3.99
CA MET A 193 -24.98 0.23 -5.03
C MET A 193 -26.29 0.04 -5.83
N ALA A 194 -26.67 -1.21 -6.13
CA ALA A 194 -27.93 -1.54 -6.77
C ALA A 194 -29.14 -1.05 -5.96
N PHE A 195 -29.23 -1.38 -4.66
CA PHE A 195 -30.34 -0.94 -3.83
C PHE A 195 -30.45 0.59 -3.75
N GLY A 196 -29.32 1.30 -3.69
CA GLY A 196 -29.30 2.77 -3.73
C GLY A 196 -29.92 3.36 -4.99
N LEU A 197 -29.65 2.76 -6.16
CA LEU A 197 -30.21 3.20 -7.44
C LEU A 197 -31.67 2.74 -7.66
N VAL A 198 -32.04 1.54 -7.15
CA VAL A 198 -33.43 1.04 -7.21
C VAL A 198 -34.37 1.96 -6.44
N ALA A 199 -34.00 2.43 -5.24
CA ALA A 199 -34.86 3.33 -4.46
C ALA A 199 -35.23 4.61 -5.24
N GLY A 200 -34.25 5.21 -5.93
CA GLY A 200 -34.48 6.36 -6.80
C GLY A 200 -35.35 6.02 -8.02
N LYS A 201 -35.00 5.00 -8.80
CA LYS A 201 -35.76 4.63 -10.01
C LYS A 201 -37.18 4.16 -9.72
N ALA A 202 -37.41 3.48 -8.59
CA ALA A 202 -38.74 3.11 -8.12
C ALA A 202 -39.57 4.37 -7.77
N ALA A 203 -39.00 5.33 -7.04
CA ALA A 203 -39.68 6.60 -6.73
C ALA A 203 -40.06 7.38 -8.01
N SER A 204 -39.17 7.41 -9.02
CA SER A 204 -39.46 8.01 -10.33
C SER A 204 -40.58 7.29 -11.09
N PHE A 205 -40.59 5.95 -11.10
CA PHE A 205 -41.66 5.16 -11.73
C PHE A 205 -43.01 5.34 -11.02
N VAL A 206 -43.02 5.37 -9.69
CA VAL A 206 -44.23 5.63 -8.89
C VAL A 206 -44.75 7.04 -9.15
N SER A 207 -43.89 8.06 -9.24
CA SER A 207 -44.31 9.43 -9.62
C SER A 207 -44.97 9.47 -11.00
N ALA A 208 -44.32 8.87 -12.01
CA ALA A 208 -44.83 8.83 -13.39
C ALA A 208 -46.19 8.11 -13.51
N ARG A 209 -46.50 7.15 -12.61
CA ARG A 209 -47.78 6.44 -12.56
C ARG A 209 -48.83 7.05 -11.62
N THR A 210 -48.44 7.79 -10.58
CA THR A 210 -49.37 8.32 -9.56
C THR A 210 -49.74 9.79 -9.73
N SER A 211 -48.90 10.63 -10.36
CA SER A 211 -49.12 12.09 -10.38
C SER A 211 -50.45 12.50 -11.04
N TYR A 212 -50.86 11.84 -12.13
CA TYR A 212 -52.13 12.15 -12.79
C TYR A 212 -53.37 11.59 -12.04
N PRO A 213 -53.42 10.31 -11.60
CA PRO A 213 -54.52 9.84 -10.74
C PRO A 213 -54.65 10.63 -9.44
N LEU A 214 -53.55 11.01 -8.79
CA LEU A 214 -53.57 11.71 -7.52
C LEU A 214 -54.20 13.12 -7.66
N SER A 215 -53.93 13.83 -8.76
CA SER A 215 -54.59 15.12 -9.05
C SER A 215 -56.05 14.99 -9.52
N GLN A 216 -56.47 13.82 -10.01
CA GLN A 216 -57.89 13.53 -10.26
C GLN A 216 -58.68 13.29 -8.97
N TYR A 217 -58.14 12.52 -8.01
CA TYR A 217 -58.88 12.13 -6.80
C TYR A 217 -58.80 13.14 -5.64
N PHE A 218 -57.66 13.84 -5.49
CA PHE A 218 -57.40 14.69 -4.32
C PHE A 218 -57.22 16.18 -4.66
N GLY A 219 -57.53 16.59 -5.89
CA GLY A 219 -57.42 17.97 -6.38
C GLY A 219 -56.06 18.30 -7.02
N PRO A 220 -55.97 19.39 -7.81
CA PRO A 220 -54.86 19.64 -8.73
C PRO A 220 -53.49 19.66 -8.06
N HIS A 221 -53.39 20.33 -6.90
CA HIS A 221 -52.16 20.52 -6.13
C HIS A 221 -51.64 19.24 -5.41
N ALA A 222 -52.44 18.17 -5.32
CA ALA A 222 -52.13 16.99 -4.50
C ALA A 222 -50.77 16.32 -4.81
N PRO A 223 -50.30 16.21 -6.08
CA PRO A 223 -48.97 15.72 -6.40
C PRO A 223 -47.84 16.59 -5.82
N PHE A 224 -48.01 17.91 -5.82
CA PHE A 224 -46.98 18.84 -5.31
C PHE A 224 -46.90 18.77 -3.78
N TYR A 225 -48.03 18.62 -3.08
CA TYR A 225 -48.04 18.29 -1.66
C TYR A 225 -47.32 16.95 -1.38
N ALA A 226 -47.58 15.90 -2.15
CA ALA A 226 -46.91 14.61 -1.98
C ALA A 226 -45.38 14.72 -2.19
N ALA A 227 -44.92 15.47 -3.20
CA ALA A 227 -43.51 15.73 -3.43
C ALA A 227 -42.86 16.52 -2.26
N ALA A 228 -43.51 17.56 -1.75
CA ALA A 228 -43.02 18.35 -0.62
C ALA A 228 -42.96 17.55 0.69
N VAL A 229 -43.95 16.68 0.95
CA VAL A 229 -43.95 15.77 2.11
C VAL A 229 -42.82 14.75 2.00
N LEU A 230 -42.64 14.09 0.85
CA LEU A 230 -41.55 13.12 0.64
C LEU A 230 -40.16 13.78 0.78
N ALA A 231 -39.99 15.01 0.28
CA ALA A 231 -38.75 15.78 0.47
C ALA A 231 -38.50 16.16 1.94
N SER A 232 -39.56 16.51 2.68
CA SER A 232 -39.49 16.78 4.13
C SER A 232 -39.06 15.53 4.91
N VAL A 233 -39.58 14.35 4.54
CA VAL A 233 -39.15 13.06 5.12
C VAL A 233 -37.69 12.76 4.78
N SER A 234 -37.25 12.90 3.53
CA SER A 234 -35.84 12.71 3.15
C SER A 234 -34.90 13.67 3.88
N PHE A 235 -35.30 14.93 4.14
CA PHE A 235 -34.54 15.88 4.95
C PHE A 235 -34.47 15.46 6.44
N ALA A 236 -35.61 15.05 7.03
CA ALA A 236 -35.65 14.57 8.42
C ALA A 236 -34.78 13.32 8.64
N VAL A 237 -34.84 12.33 7.74
CA VAL A 237 -33.98 11.14 7.83
C VAL A 237 -32.51 11.50 7.61
N ASN A 238 -32.18 12.52 6.81
CA ASN A 238 -30.82 13.01 6.70
C ASN A 238 -30.30 13.64 8.02
N LEU A 239 -31.13 14.37 8.77
CA LEU A 239 -30.75 14.88 10.10
C LEU A 239 -30.50 13.74 11.10
N THR A 240 -31.30 12.68 11.05
CA THR A 240 -31.07 11.45 11.84
C THR A 240 -29.77 10.76 11.41
N TYR A 241 -29.54 10.59 10.11
CA TYR A 241 -28.30 10.03 9.57
C TYR A 241 -27.07 10.81 10.03
N VAL A 242 -27.10 12.15 9.98
CA VAL A 242 -26.00 13.00 10.46
C VAL A 242 -25.77 12.83 11.95
N SER A 243 -26.85 12.83 12.75
CA SER A 243 -26.78 12.67 14.21
C SER A 243 -26.14 11.34 14.63
N VAL A 244 -26.48 10.26 13.92
CA VAL A 244 -25.99 8.90 14.20
C VAL A 244 -24.72 8.55 13.40
N SER A 245 -24.29 9.40 12.45
CA SER A 245 -23.21 9.13 11.49
C SER A 245 -21.90 8.63 12.12
N ARG A 246 -21.45 9.24 13.22
CA ARG A 246 -20.23 8.83 13.94
C ARG A 246 -20.35 7.41 14.51
N TRP A 247 -21.52 7.06 15.04
CA TRP A 247 -21.83 5.71 15.54
C TRP A 247 -21.91 4.69 14.38
N LEU A 248 -22.51 5.07 13.24
CA LEU A 248 -22.52 4.23 12.04
C LEU A 248 -21.09 3.95 11.53
N VAL A 249 -20.25 4.97 11.43
CA VAL A 249 -18.85 4.83 10.94
C VAL A 249 -18.04 3.94 11.89
N ALA A 250 -18.14 4.16 13.21
CA ALA A 250 -17.45 3.35 14.21
C ALA A 250 -17.93 1.89 14.20
N GLY A 251 -19.25 1.65 14.26
CA GLY A 251 -19.83 0.30 14.28
C GLY A 251 -19.66 -0.48 12.97
N ALA A 252 -19.50 0.21 11.83
CA ALA A 252 -19.23 -0.42 10.54
C ALA A 252 -17.72 -0.65 10.27
N GLY A 253 -16.82 -0.05 11.05
CA GLY A 253 -15.37 -0.04 10.77
C GLY A 253 -15.00 0.71 9.48
N ALA A 254 -15.71 1.78 9.13
CA ALA A 254 -15.50 2.53 7.89
C ALA A 254 -14.37 3.57 8.01
N GLU A 255 -13.67 3.87 6.91
CA GLU A 255 -12.61 4.89 6.90
C GLU A 255 -13.15 6.29 7.27
N LEU A 256 -12.41 7.02 8.12
CA LEU A 256 -12.69 8.43 8.47
C LEU A 256 -12.39 9.39 7.30
N GLU A 257 -13.30 10.34 7.11
CA GLU A 257 -13.24 11.40 6.09
C GLU A 257 -12.36 12.60 6.50
N VAL A 258 -11.99 13.43 5.53
CA VAL A 258 -11.09 14.59 5.73
C VAL A 258 -11.68 15.64 6.66
N SER A 259 -13.00 15.80 6.72
CA SER A 259 -13.68 16.75 7.62
C SER A 259 -13.85 16.19 9.02
N GLU A 260 -14.17 14.90 9.16
CA GLU A 260 -14.19 14.18 10.42
C GLU A 260 -12.80 14.21 11.07
N LEU A 261 -11.74 13.90 10.32
CA LEU A 261 -10.35 14.00 10.80
C LEU A 261 -9.96 15.43 11.23
N ARG A 262 -10.56 16.50 10.66
CA ARG A 262 -10.41 17.88 11.17
C ARG A 262 -11.25 18.17 12.42
N GLN A 263 -12.38 17.51 12.62
CA GLN A 263 -13.12 17.62 13.88
C GLN A 263 -12.37 16.89 14.99
N GLU A 264 -11.83 15.70 14.70
CA GLU A 264 -10.97 14.92 15.58
C GLU A 264 -9.69 15.67 15.94
N ALA A 265 -8.95 16.18 14.94
CA ALA A 265 -7.74 16.96 15.19
C ALA A 265 -8.00 18.24 15.99
N ARG A 266 -9.22 18.83 15.92
CA ARG A 266 -9.61 19.96 16.76
C ARG A 266 -10.02 19.56 18.18
N ARG A 267 -10.62 18.38 18.37
CA ARG A 267 -10.83 17.81 19.72
C ARG A 267 -9.48 17.51 20.37
N TYR A 268 -8.60 16.82 19.66
CA TYR A 268 -7.24 16.58 20.12
C TYR A 268 -6.46 17.89 20.34
N SER A 269 -6.60 18.94 19.52
CA SER A 269 -5.86 20.20 19.75
C SER A 269 -6.21 20.93 21.06
N ILE A 270 -7.29 20.53 21.74
CA ILE A 270 -7.70 21.03 23.06
C ILE A 270 -7.10 20.17 24.19
N GLN A 271 -6.63 18.95 23.89
CA GLN A 271 -6.10 17.97 24.84
C GLN A 271 -4.58 17.72 24.65
N ASP A 272 -4.15 17.39 23.44
CA ASP A 272 -2.74 17.28 23.02
C ASP A 272 -2.51 17.84 21.60
N MET A 273 -1.64 18.85 21.51
CA MET A 273 -1.21 19.43 20.23
C MET A 273 -0.35 18.48 19.36
N SER A 274 0.35 17.51 19.96
CA SER A 274 1.22 16.56 19.25
C SER A 274 0.40 15.60 18.37
N GLU A 275 -0.64 14.98 18.94
CA GLU A 275 -1.58 14.16 18.17
C GLU A 275 -2.37 14.99 17.16
N ALA A 276 -2.77 16.22 17.52
CA ALA A 276 -3.42 17.14 16.59
C ALA A 276 -2.53 17.46 15.37
N GLU A 277 -1.25 17.79 15.57
CA GLU A 277 -0.29 18.01 14.47
C GLU A 277 -0.09 16.74 13.63
N ALA A 278 0.00 15.56 14.26
CA ALA A 278 0.11 14.29 13.54
C ALA A 278 -1.12 14.05 12.64
N LEU A 279 -2.32 14.30 13.17
CA LEU A 279 -3.59 14.09 12.49
C LEU A 279 -3.88 15.17 11.42
N GLU A 280 -3.43 16.41 11.62
CA GLU A 280 -3.40 17.43 10.57
C GLU A 280 -2.48 17.01 9.41
N ARG A 281 -1.27 16.50 9.70
CA ARG A 281 -0.33 16.00 8.68
C ARG A 281 -0.85 14.75 7.94
N VAL A 282 -1.77 13.98 8.54
CA VAL A 282 -2.54 12.91 7.84
C VAL A 282 -3.65 13.53 6.99
N THR A 283 -4.41 14.47 7.56
CA THR A 283 -5.49 15.20 6.90
C THR A 283 -4.99 15.89 5.61
N GLU A 284 -3.86 16.59 5.65
CA GLU A 284 -3.23 17.22 4.49
C GLU A 284 -2.94 16.22 3.35
N LYS A 285 -2.49 15.01 3.67
CA LYS A 285 -2.20 13.95 2.69
C LYS A 285 -3.48 13.39 2.06
N LYS A 286 -4.61 13.38 2.79
CA LYS A 286 -5.93 13.01 2.25
C LYS A 286 -6.63 14.15 1.47
N ARG A 287 -6.18 15.42 1.53
CA ARG A 287 -6.84 16.54 0.81
C ARG A 287 -6.80 16.37 -0.73
N VAL A 288 -7.94 16.56 -1.39
CA VAL A 288 -8.05 16.56 -2.86
C VAL A 288 -7.55 17.87 -3.48
N ARG A 289 -6.60 17.77 -4.42
CA ARG A 289 -6.19 18.84 -5.33
C ARG A 289 -6.71 18.53 -6.74
N LEU A 290 -7.49 19.45 -7.31
CA LEU A 290 -8.12 19.25 -8.63
C LEU A 290 -7.09 19.09 -9.76
N LYS A 291 -5.94 19.78 -9.67
CA LYS A 291 -4.82 19.63 -10.61
C LYS A 291 -4.19 18.22 -10.62
N ASP A 292 -4.42 17.42 -9.58
CA ASP A 292 -3.94 16.04 -9.53
C ASP A 292 -4.94 15.07 -10.22
N MET A 293 -6.20 15.51 -10.44
CA MET A 293 -7.21 14.74 -11.19
C MET A 293 -6.93 14.77 -12.70
N THR A 294 -6.42 15.89 -13.23
CA THR A 294 -6.01 15.98 -14.65
C THR A 294 -4.73 15.20 -14.98
N GLN A 295 -4.15 14.50 -13.99
CA GLN A 295 -2.99 13.61 -14.12
C GLN A 295 -3.39 12.13 -13.99
N LEU A 296 -4.70 11.83 -13.95
CA LEU A 296 -5.21 10.46 -14.10
C LEU A 296 -4.98 9.97 -15.54
N GLY A 297 -4.66 8.68 -15.69
CA GLY A 297 -4.20 8.10 -16.95
C GLY A 297 -5.30 7.86 -17.99
N ASP A 298 -4.89 7.52 -19.20
CA ASP A 298 -5.71 7.49 -20.43
C ASP A 298 -7.05 6.72 -20.29
N VAL A 299 -7.07 5.62 -19.53
CA VAL A 299 -8.28 4.81 -19.27
C VAL A 299 -9.38 5.61 -18.54
N PHE A 300 -9.00 6.50 -17.61
CA PHE A 300 -9.95 7.40 -16.94
C PHE A 300 -10.57 8.38 -17.93
N TRP A 301 -9.78 8.97 -18.83
CA TRP A 301 -10.28 9.91 -19.83
C TRP A 301 -11.12 9.23 -20.92
N ALA A 302 -10.77 8.00 -21.33
CA ALA A 302 -11.60 7.19 -22.20
C ALA A 302 -12.96 6.86 -21.55
N TYR A 303 -12.97 6.45 -20.28
CA TYR A 303 -14.21 6.27 -19.50
C TYR A 303 -15.05 7.55 -19.44
N ILE A 304 -14.43 8.70 -19.15
CA ILE A 304 -15.13 10.00 -19.15
C ILE A 304 -15.74 10.33 -20.52
N GLY A 305 -15.03 10.08 -21.62
CA GLY A 305 -15.57 10.28 -22.98
C GLY A 305 -16.75 9.36 -23.29
N VAL A 306 -16.71 8.10 -22.85
CA VAL A 306 -17.83 7.16 -22.99
C VAL A 306 -19.07 7.63 -22.18
N ASN A 307 -18.89 8.20 -20.99
CA ASN A 307 -20.00 8.72 -20.18
C ASN A 307 -20.80 9.82 -20.89
N VAL A 308 -20.11 10.72 -21.63
CA VAL A 308 -20.77 11.74 -22.47
C VAL A 308 -21.66 11.08 -23.51
N LEU A 309 -21.15 10.06 -24.21
CA LEU A 309 -21.93 9.33 -25.23
C LEU A 309 -23.13 8.59 -24.63
N CYS A 310 -23.01 8.03 -23.43
CA CYS A 310 -24.14 7.42 -22.71
C CYS A 310 -25.26 8.44 -22.44
N GLY A 311 -24.89 9.61 -21.91
CA GLY A 311 -25.81 10.72 -21.69
C GLY A 311 -26.49 11.19 -22.97
N SER A 312 -25.72 11.34 -24.06
CA SER A 312 -26.22 11.73 -25.38
C SER A 312 -27.21 10.76 -26.04
N ILE A 313 -27.49 9.61 -25.44
CA ILE A 313 -28.38 8.57 -25.99
C ILE A 313 -29.54 8.31 -25.04
N TRP A 314 -29.25 8.00 -23.76
CA TRP A 314 -30.23 7.43 -22.86
C TRP A 314 -31.32 8.42 -22.44
N HIS A 315 -30.93 9.56 -21.87
CA HIS A 315 -31.87 10.56 -21.37
C HIS A 315 -32.65 11.28 -22.51
N PRO A 316 -32.03 11.69 -23.64
CA PRO A 316 -32.75 12.27 -24.77
C PRO A 316 -33.82 11.31 -25.33
N PHE A 317 -33.47 10.04 -25.57
CA PHE A 317 -34.44 9.08 -26.08
C PHE A 317 -35.56 8.79 -25.08
N THR A 318 -35.27 8.59 -23.78
CA THR A 318 -36.34 8.36 -22.80
C THR A 318 -37.30 9.54 -22.62
N HIS A 319 -36.87 10.78 -22.88
CA HIS A 319 -37.76 11.95 -22.92
C HIS A 319 -38.61 12.01 -24.20
N LEU A 320 -38.05 11.63 -25.36
CA LEU A 320 -38.73 11.73 -26.66
C LEU A 320 -39.52 10.46 -27.04
N ALA A 321 -39.36 9.36 -26.30
CA ALA A 321 -39.91 8.05 -26.64
C ALA A 321 -41.43 8.04 -26.80
N ALA A 322 -42.18 8.82 -26.02
CA ALA A 322 -43.63 8.93 -26.17
C ALA A 322 -43.98 9.47 -27.57
N ASN A 323 -43.49 10.66 -27.91
CA ASN A 323 -43.70 11.30 -29.22
C ASN A 323 -43.22 10.41 -30.38
N VAL A 324 -42.10 9.69 -30.22
CA VAL A 324 -41.57 8.77 -31.24
C VAL A 324 -42.49 7.55 -31.43
N ILE A 325 -43.02 6.98 -30.35
CA ILE A 325 -43.94 5.84 -30.40
C ILE A 325 -45.33 6.26 -30.94
N GLU A 326 -45.79 7.45 -30.56
CA GLU A 326 -47.05 8.06 -31.01
C GLU A 326 -47.05 8.26 -32.54
N ASN A 327 -46.15 9.11 -33.04
CA ASN A 327 -46.08 9.49 -34.46
C ASN A 327 -45.80 8.29 -35.39
N ARG A 328 -45.08 7.26 -34.90
CA ARG A 328 -44.59 6.16 -35.74
C ARG A 328 -45.45 4.89 -35.71
N TYR A 329 -46.38 4.79 -34.77
CA TYR A 329 -47.34 3.67 -34.69
C TYR A 329 -48.82 4.13 -34.66
N GLY A 330 -49.09 5.43 -34.86
CA GLY A 330 -50.46 5.97 -34.92
C GLY A 330 -51.26 5.80 -33.62
N LEU A 331 -50.56 5.85 -32.48
CA LEU A 331 -51.15 5.60 -31.16
C LEU A 331 -51.69 6.89 -30.53
N THR A 332 -52.57 6.77 -29.54
CA THR A 332 -52.98 7.94 -28.73
C THR A 332 -51.83 8.41 -27.83
N GLU A 333 -51.77 9.71 -27.49
CA GLU A 333 -50.81 10.28 -26.52
C GLU A 333 -50.81 9.49 -25.19
N SER A 334 -51.99 9.06 -24.73
CA SER A 334 -52.19 8.21 -23.55
C SER A 334 -51.53 6.83 -23.72
N ASP A 335 -51.83 6.12 -24.81
CA ASP A 335 -51.25 4.80 -25.07
C ASP A 335 -49.73 4.85 -25.29
N ALA A 336 -49.26 5.87 -26.00
CA ALA A 336 -47.85 6.08 -26.30
C ALA A 336 -47.05 6.39 -25.03
N SER A 337 -47.55 7.28 -24.16
CA SER A 337 -46.91 7.58 -22.87
C SER A 337 -46.93 6.38 -21.90
N ILE A 338 -48.02 5.62 -21.84
CA ILE A 338 -48.10 4.37 -21.07
C ILE A 338 -47.06 3.36 -21.59
N LYS A 339 -46.95 3.16 -22.90
CA LYS A 339 -45.95 2.25 -23.52
C LYS A 339 -44.52 2.73 -23.28
N ALA A 340 -44.24 4.03 -23.43
CA ALA A 340 -42.93 4.62 -23.15
C ALA A 340 -42.52 4.48 -21.67
N SER A 341 -43.46 4.51 -20.71
CA SER A 341 -43.14 4.37 -19.28
C SER A 341 -42.43 3.05 -18.91
N TYR A 342 -42.61 1.98 -19.70
CA TYR A 342 -41.95 0.69 -19.47
C TYR A 342 -40.43 0.73 -19.72
N LEU A 343 -39.91 1.74 -20.43
CA LEU A 343 -38.46 1.96 -20.61
C LEU A 343 -37.73 2.14 -19.26
N LEU A 344 -38.42 2.64 -18.23
CA LEU A 344 -37.87 2.84 -16.89
C LEU A 344 -37.93 1.56 -16.03
N ALA A 345 -38.90 0.68 -16.27
CA ALA A 345 -39.25 -0.43 -15.39
C ALA A 345 -38.14 -1.49 -15.27
N GLY A 346 -37.37 -1.73 -16.34
CA GLY A 346 -36.27 -2.70 -16.33
C GLY A 346 -35.21 -2.45 -15.25
N SER A 347 -35.00 -1.19 -14.87
CA SER A 347 -34.02 -0.80 -13.85
C SER A 347 -34.33 -1.30 -12.43
N ILE A 348 -35.62 -1.50 -12.11
CA ILE A 348 -36.07 -1.94 -10.79
C ILE A 348 -35.63 -3.39 -10.51
N PHE A 349 -35.67 -4.25 -11.54
CA PHE A 349 -35.36 -5.68 -11.43
C PHE A 349 -33.91 -6.03 -11.78
N LEU A 350 -33.30 -5.30 -12.73
CA LEU A 350 -31.98 -5.64 -13.26
C LEU A 350 -30.82 -5.10 -12.42
N TYR A 351 -30.99 -4.00 -11.67
CA TYR A 351 -29.95 -3.53 -10.74
C TYR A 351 -29.59 -4.58 -9.68
N PRO A 352 -30.52 -5.17 -8.89
CA PRO A 352 -30.15 -6.16 -7.87
C PRO A 352 -29.52 -7.42 -8.49
N LEU A 353 -30.07 -7.91 -9.61
CA LEU A 353 -29.56 -9.09 -10.31
C LEU A 353 -28.11 -8.89 -10.75
N VAL A 354 -27.81 -7.77 -11.41
CA VAL A 354 -26.45 -7.49 -11.92
C VAL A 354 -25.49 -7.12 -10.78
N GLY A 355 -25.96 -6.42 -9.74
CA GLY A 355 -25.19 -6.16 -8.52
C GLY A 355 -24.70 -7.45 -7.86
N PHE A 356 -25.58 -8.45 -7.73
CA PHE A 356 -25.25 -9.77 -7.18
C PHE A 356 -24.19 -10.49 -8.01
N VAL A 357 -24.34 -10.51 -9.34
CA VAL A 357 -23.39 -11.18 -10.24
C VAL A 357 -22.01 -10.51 -10.18
N ILE A 358 -21.92 -9.18 -10.11
CA ILE A 358 -20.64 -8.47 -9.99
C ILE A 358 -19.92 -8.84 -8.68
N ASP A 359 -20.63 -8.82 -7.55
CA ASP A 359 -20.07 -9.17 -6.24
C ASP A 359 -19.63 -10.64 -6.13
N ARG A 360 -20.20 -11.53 -6.95
CA ARG A 360 -19.77 -12.95 -7.07
C ARG A 360 -18.59 -13.11 -8.03
N VAL A 361 -18.60 -12.47 -9.20
CA VAL A 361 -17.60 -12.67 -10.26
C VAL A 361 -16.27 -11.96 -9.97
N LYS A 362 -16.30 -10.79 -9.30
CA LYS A 362 -15.11 -10.04 -8.82
C LYS A 362 -14.00 -9.81 -9.87
N ARG A 363 -14.37 -9.68 -11.15
CA ARG A 363 -13.44 -9.40 -12.27
C ARG A 363 -13.80 -8.07 -12.95
N PRO A 364 -12.94 -7.04 -12.94
CA PRO A 364 -13.25 -5.71 -13.52
C PRO A 364 -13.63 -5.79 -15.01
N SER A 365 -12.93 -6.62 -15.78
CA SER A 365 -13.19 -6.78 -17.22
C SER A 365 -14.57 -7.41 -17.54
N PHE A 366 -15.24 -8.02 -16.56
CA PHE A 366 -16.63 -8.51 -16.69
C PHE A 366 -17.64 -7.36 -16.65
N VAL A 367 -17.39 -6.32 -15.86
CA VAL A 367 -18.22 -5.09 -15.82
C VAL A 367 -18.26 -4.43 -17.20
N LEU A 368 -17.10 -4.32 -17.86
CA LEU A 368 -17.00 -3.80 -19.23
C LEU A 368 -17.67 -4.72 -20.28
N MET A 369 -17.65 -6.04 -20.09
CA MET A 369 -18.33 -6.98 -20.98
C MET A 369 -19.86 -6.85 -20.90
N LEU A 370 -20.42 -6.72 -19.69
CA LEU A 370 -21.83 -6.38 -19.51
C LEU A 370 -22.16 -5.02 -20.14
N PHE A 371 -21.26 -4.05 -20.06
CA PHE A 371 -21.47 -2.72 -20.64
C PHE A 371 -21.55 -2.75 -22.18
N MET A 372 -20.77 -3.63 -22.84
CA MET A 372 -20.96 -3.90 -24.27
C MET A 372 -22.32 -4.53 -24.57
N LEU A 373 -22.77 -5.51 -23.75
CA LEU A 373 -24.08 -6.15 -23.91
C LEU A 373 -25.23 -5.12 -23.79
N SER A 374 -25.13 -4.18 -22.84
CA SER A 374 -26.08 -3.05 -22.74
C SER A 374 -26.11 -2.23 -24.03
N SER A 375 -24.94 -1.84 -24.55
CA SER A 375 -24.85 -1.05 -25.79
C SER A 375 -25.49 -1.79 -26.96
N LEU A 376 -25.23 -3.09 -27.11
CA LEU A 376 -25.84 -3.94 -28.16
C LEU A 376 -27.36 -4.04 -28.02
N LEU A 377 -27.89 -4.16 -26.79
CA LEU A 377 -29.34 -4.17 -26.53
C LEU A 377 -30.01 -2.82 -26.86
N THR A 378 -29.34 -1.70 -26.58
CA THR A 378 -29.82 -0.37 -27.01
C THR A 378 -29.71 -0.19 -28.53
N MET A 379 -28.66 -0.73 -29.17
CA MET A 379 -28.48 -0.70 -30.62
C MET A 379 -29.60 -1.46 -31.33
N PHE A 380 -29.97 -2.66 -30.84
CA PHE A 380 -31.09 -3.42 -31.37
C PHE A 380 -32.42 -2.64 -31.27
N ALA A 381 -32.67 -1.95 -30.15
CA ALA A 381 -33.86 -1.12 -30.01
C ALA A 381 -33.90 0.03 -31.03
N TYR A 382 -32.77 0.69 -31.30
CA TYR A 382 -32.70 1.71 -32.36
C TYR A 382 -32.85 1.12 -33.75
N ILE A 383 -32.25 -0.04 -34.06
CA ILE A 383 -32.43 -0.73 -35.34
C ILE A 383 -33.92 -1.09 -35.56
N TRP A 384 -34.59 -1.63 -34.53
CA TRP A 384 -36.02 -1.93 -34.59
C TRP A 384 -36.87 -0.67 -34.84
N LEU A 385 -36.53 0.46 -34.23
CA LEU A 385 -37.24 1.72 -34.47
C LEU A 385 -36.85 2.41 -35.79
N VAL A 386 -35.73 2.05 -36.42
CA VAL A 386 -35.35 2.54 -37.76
C VAL A 386 -36.01 1.72 -38.88
N LEU A 387 -36.35 0.45 -38.65
CA LEU A 387 -37.08 -0.37 -39.65
C LEU A 387 -38.51 0.16 -39.87
N PRO A 388 -39.11 0.01 -41.08
CA PRO A 388 -40.44 0.55 -41.38
C PRO A 388 -41.54 0.05 -40.41
N PRO A 389 -42.54 0.88 -40.05
CA PRO A 389 -43.66 0.47 -39.20
C PRO A 389 -44.40 -0.78 -39.73
N GLU A 390 -44.53 -0.85 -41.05
CA GLU A 390 -45.10 -1.97 -41.84
C GLU A 390 -44.46 -3.33 -41.52
N MET A 391 -43.14 -3.35 -41.26
CA MET A 391 -42.39 -4.58 -40.96
C MET A 391 -42.35 -4.92 -39.46
N THR A 392 -42.54 -3.92 -38.59
CA THR A 392 -42.33 -4.07 -37.14
C THR A 392 -43.63 -4.32 -36.38
N GLY A 393 -44.74 -3.72 -36.83
CA GLY A 393 -46.10 -3.89 -36.29
C GLY A 393 -46.33 -3.36 -34.86
N THR A 394 -45.33 -3.45 -33.98
CA THR A 394 -45.41 -2.99 -32.59
C THR A 394 -44.08 -2.42 -32.07
N PRO A 395 -44.10 -1.48 -31.11
CA PRO A 395 -42.90 -0.96 -30.47
C PRO A 395 -42.32 -1.89 -29.39
N TRP A 396 -43.00 -2.98 -29.01
CA TRP A 396 -42.66 -3.79 -27.83
C TRP A 396 -41.25 -4.37 -27.83
N PRO A 397 -40.70 -4.93 -28.94
CA PRO A 397 -39.34 -5.46 -28.95
C PRO A 397 -38.28 -4.38 -28.71
N ALA A 398 -38.48 -3.17 -29.26
CA ALA A 398 -37.62 -2.03 -28.99
C ALA A 398 -37.70 -1.59 -27.52
N ILE A 399 -38.92 -1.47 -26.96
CA ILE A 399 -39.13 -1.10 -25.56
C ILE A 399 -38.47 -2.11 -24.62
N ALA A 400 -38.67 -3.41 -24.84
CA ALA A 400 -38.10 -4.47 -24.02
C ALA A 400 -36.55 -4.51 -24.10
N SER A 401 -35.98 -4.41 -25.30
CA SER A 401 -34.53 -4.40 -25.50
C SER A 401 -33.88 -3.14 -24.90
N PHE A 402 -34.49 -1.96 -25.09
CA PHE A 402 -33.99 -0.73 -24.49
C PHE A 402 -34.09 -0.76 -22.96
N ALA A 403 -35.25 -1.16 -22.41
CA ALA A 403 -35.47 -1.28 -20.96
C ALA A 403 -34.48 -2.27 -20.30
N THR A 404 -34.15 -3.36 -21.01
CA THR A 404 -33.13 -4.32 -20.56
C THR A 404 -31.73 -3.73 -20.64
N GLY A 405 -31.38 -3.09 -21.76
CA GLY A 405 -30.08 -2.45 -21.98
C GLY A 405 -29.77 -1.34 -20.98
N ILE A 406 -30.68 -0.36 -20.80
CA ILE A 406 -30.53 0.71 -19.81
C ILE A 406 -30.70 0.18 -18.37
N GLY A 407 -31.45 -0.90 -18.18
CA GLY A 407 -31.86 -1.42 -16.87
C GLY A 407 -30.73 -1.83 -15.93
N PHE A 408 -29.52 -2.06 -16.43
CA PHE A 408 -28.34 -2.30 -15.57
C PHE A 408 -27.16 -1.36 -15.82
N SER A 409 -27.21 -0.52 -16.86
CA SER A 409 -26.05 0.24 -17.34
C SER A 409 -25.58 1.36 -16.39
N PRO A 410 -26.46 2.19 -15.80
CA PRO A 410 -26.06 3.19 -14.81
C PRO A 410 -25.40 2.60 -13.55
N LEU A 411 -25.73 1.35 -13.18
CA LEU A 411 -25.06 0.64 -12.09
C LEU A 411 -23.61 0.29 -12.46
N LEU A 412 -23.38 -0.27 -13.66
CA LEU A 412 -22.02 -0.56 -14.16
C LEU A 412 -21.14 0.69 -14.19
N LEU A 413 -21.72 1.82 -14.65
CA LEU A 413 -21.04 3.11 -14.77
C LEU A 413 -20.53 3.66 -13.44
N VAL A 414 -21.21 3.40 -12.32
CA VAL A 414 -20.77 3.84 -10.99
C VAL A 414 -19.85 2.82 -10.33
N VAL A 415 -20.17 1.51 -10.42
CA VAL A 415 -19.39 0.45 -9.75
C VAL A 415 -17.94 0.37 -10.25
N ILE A 416 -17.68 0.74 -11.51
CA ILE A 416 -16.32 0.75 -12.08
C ILE A 416 -15.42 1.89 -11.54
N VAL A 417 -15.99 2.99 -11.01
CA VAL A 417 -15.22 4.14 -10.51
C VAL A 417 -14.21 3.77 -9.41
N PRO A 418 -14.60 3.09 -8.31
CA PRO A 418 -13.65 2.67 -7.25
C PRO A 418 -12.62 1.61 -7.67
N GLU A 419 -12.67 1.09 -8.90
CA GLU A 419 -11.62 0.29 -9.52
C GLU A 419 -10.66 1.15 -10.38
N LEU A 420 -11.18 2.18 -11.06
CA LEU A 420 -10.42 3.08 -11.94
C LEU A 420 -9.61 4.14 -11.19
N VAL A 421 -10.11 4.67 -10.07
CA VAL A 421 -9.46 5.78 -9.33
C VAL A 421 -9.15 5.45 -7.86
N PRO A 422 -8.05 5.98 -7.29
CA PRO A 422 -7.78 5.86 -5.86
C PRO A 422 -8.90 6.49 -5.00
N MET A 423 -9.23 5.87 -3.86
CA MET A 423 -10.35 6.23 -2.97
C MET A 423 -10.50 7.74 -2.71
N LYS A 424 -9.40 8.46 -2.51
CA LYS A 424 -9.39 9.92 -2.32
C LYS A 424 -10.03 10.74 -3.44
N TYR A 425 -10.21 10.20 -4.65
CA TYR A 425 -10.81 10.91 -5.79
C TYR A 425 -12.19 10.40 -6.19
N VAL A 426 -12.74 9.38 -5.52
CA VAL A 426 -13.99 8.71 -5.94
C VAL A 426 -15.16 9.70 -6.03
N SER A 427 -15.44 10.48 -4.98
CA SER A 427 -16.55 11.45 -4.97
C SER A 427 -16.41 12.53 -6.03
N THR A 428 -15.20 13.04 -6.25
CA THR A 428 -14.94 14.04 -7.31
C THR A 428 -15.02 13.42 -8.71
N THR A 429 -14.70 12.14 -8.86
CA THR A 429 -14.88 11.38 -10.11
C THR A 429 -16.35 11.11 -10.40
N LEU A 430 -17.15 10.71 -9.40
CA LEU A 430 -18.61 10.56 -9.51
C LEU A 430 -19.29 11.89 -9.89
N GLY A 431 -18.82 13.01 -9.32
CA GLY A 431 -19.26 14.34 -9.71
C GLY A 431 -18.93 14.70 -11.16
N ALA A 432 -17.68 14.48 -11.58
CA ALA A 432 -17.25 14.71 -12.97
C ALA A 432 -17.98 13.79 -13.98
N HIS A 433 -18.23 12.55 -13.59
CA HIS A 433 -18.98 11.55 -14.34
C HIS A 433 -20.40 12.05 -14.66
N LYS A 434 -21.21 12.34 -13.63
CA LYS A 434 -22.60 12.80 -13.81
C LYS A 434 -22.69 14.16 -14.52
N SER A 435 -21.75 15.06 -14.24
CA SER A 435 -21.65 16.36 -14.92
C SER A 435 -21.48 16.19 -16.43
N LEU A 436 -20.61 15.27 -16.86
CA LEU A 436 -20.30 15.06 -18.28
C LEU A 436 -21.31 14.13 -18.98
N GLU A 437 -21.91 13.18 -18.28
CA GLU A 437 -23.12 12.46 -18.73
C GLU A 437 -24.24 13.47 -19.03
N GLN A 438 -24.60 14.32 -18.06
CA GLN A 438 -25.67 15.31 -18.25
C GLN A 438 -25.32 16.37 -19.31
N THR A 439 -24.03 16.70 -19.48
CA THR A 439 -23.59 17.58 -20.59
C THR A 439 -23.90 16.93 -21.96
N GLY A 440 -23.64 15.62 -22.11
CA GLY A 440 -24.06 14.86 -23.30
C GLY A 440 -25.58 14.83 -23.48
N THR A 441 -26.32 14.57 -22.41
CA THR A 441 -27.79 14.63 -22.37
C THR A 441 -28.31 15.97 -22.92
N THR A 442 -27.85 17.09 -22.38
CA THR A 442 -28.34 18.42 -22.77
C THR A 442 -27.99 18.75 -24.22
N ILE A 443 -26.75 18.50 -24.67
CA ILE A 443 -26.34 18.74 -26.07
C ILE A 443 -27.21 17.92 -27.04
N SER A 444 -27.43 16.63 -26.73
CA SER A 444 -28.23 15.74 -27.58
C SER A 444 -29.73 16.06 -27.54
N GLN A 445 -30.28 16.47 -26.39
CA GLN A 445 -31.65 16.98 -26.29
C GLN A 445 -31.85 18.24 -27.15
N THR A 446 -30.90 19.18 -27.16
CA THR A 446 -30.97 20.37 -28.02
C THR A 446 -30.87 20.00 -29.50
N LEU A 447 -29.95 19.11 -29.89
CA LEU A 447 -29.86 18.62 -31.28
C LEU A 447 -31.14 17.90 -31.72
N ALA A 448 -31.71 17.05 -30.86
CA ALA A 448 -32.93 16.33 -31.14
C ALA A 448 -34.15 17.25 -31.29
N GLY A 449 -34.24 18.31 -30.48
CA GLY A 449 -35.23 19.39 -30.65
C GLY A 449 -35.08 20.07 -32.02
N LEU A 450 -33.88 20.54 -32.35
CA LEU A 450 -33.60 21.20 -33.64
C LEU A 450 -33.87 20.31 -34.86
N MET A 451 -33.73 18.97 -34.74
CA MET A 451 -34.10 18.01 -35.79
C MET A 451 -35.62 17.81 -35.96
N LEU A 452 -36.41 18.15 -34.94
CA LEU A 452 -37.87 18.11 -34.96
C LEU A 452 -38.48 19.47 -35.32
N ASP A 453 -37.93 20.57 -34.80
CA ASP A 453 -38.50 21.92 -34.81
C ASP A 453 -38.56 22.60 -36.20
N HIS A 454 -38.04 21.98 -37.26
CA HIS A 454 -38.33 22.37 -38.65
C HIS A 454 -39.76 21.94 -39.06
N MET A 455 -40.79 22.28 -38.28
CA MET A 455 -42.20 22.01 -38.55
C MET A 455 -42.87 23.23 -39.19
N SER A 456 -43.24 23.11 -40.47
CA SER A 456 -44.22 24.00 -41.08
C SER A 456 -45.63 23.49 -40.76
N PRO A 457 -46.64 24.36 -40.55
CA PRO A 457 -47.99 23.93 -40.20
C PRO A 457 -48.73 23.16 -41.31
N ASP A 458 -48.24 23.21 -42.55
CA ASP A 458 -48.84 22.55 -43.73
C ASP A 458 -48.30 21.13 -44.01
N ASP A 459 -47.51 20.56 -43.11
CA ASP A 459 -46.74 19.33 -43.36
C ASP A 459 -47.60 18.05 -43.37
N THR A 460 -47.60 17.36 -44.52
CA THR A 460 -48.34 16.09 -44.70
C THR A 460 -47.72 14.92 -43.90
N PRO A 461 -48.49 13.86 -43.55
CA PRO A 461 -48.00 12.75 -42.71
C PRO A 461 -46.70 12.09 -43.20
N PHE A 462 -46.50 12.02 -44.52
CA PHE A 462 -45.33 11.45 -45.18
C PHE A 462 -44.01 12.23 -44.95
N THR A 463 -44.10 13.43 -44.35
CA THR A 463 -42.95 14.28 -43.98
C THR A 463 -42.58 14.19 -42.50
N GLY A 464 -43.52 13.80 -41.64
CA GLY A 464 -43.29 13.60 -40.20
C GLY A 464 -42.38 12.40 -39.96
N ASP A 465 -42.70 11.26 -40.58
CA ASP A 465 -41.92 10.02 -40.41
C ASP A 465 -40.46 10.19 -40.86
N LYS A 466 -40.19 10.96 -41.92
CA LYS A 466 -38.80 11.29 -42.35
C LYS A 466 -37.99 12.04 -41.27
N ARG A 467 -38.61 12.91 -40.48
CA ARG A 467 -37.94 13.62 -39.38
C ARG A 467 -37.67 12.70 -38.19
N VAL A 468 -38.65 11.86 -37.82
CA VAL A 468 -38.49 10.83 -36.79
C VAL A 468 -37.41 9.80 -37.20
N GLN A 469 -37.38 9.40 -38.48
CA GLN A 469 -36.36 8.52 -39.06
C GLN A 469 -34.96 9.12 -38.99
N ASN A 470 -34.79 10.42 -39.27
CA ASN A 470 -33.51 11.12 -39.14
C ASN A 470 -33.04 11.16 -37.67
N LEU A 471 -33.94 11.47 -36.74
CA LEU A 471 -33.65 11.48 -35.29
C LEU A 471 -33.23 10.10 -34.77
N LEU A 472 -33.90 9.04 -35.22
CA LEU A 472 -33.56 7.66 -34.84
C LEU A 472 -32.25 7.20 -35.49
N SER A 473 -31.96 7.64 -36.72
CA SER A 473 -30.67 7.41 -37.39
C SER A 473 -29.52 8.12 -36.68
N TYR A 474 -29.76 9.33 -36.13
CA TYR A 474 -28.83 10.02 -35.25
C TYR A 474 -28.55 9.21 -33.98
N PHE A 475 -29.58 8.78 -33.23
CA PHE A 475 -29.36 7.98 -32.02
C PHE A 475 -28.64 6.65 -32.30
N LEU A 476 -28.97 5.96 -33.40
CA LEU A 476 -28.26 4.76 -33.85
C LEU A 476 -26.77 5.04 -34.13
N THR A 477 -26.46 6.17 -34.78
CA THR A 477 -25.08 6.57 -35.10
C THR A 477 -24.28 6.90 -33.84
N VAL A 478 -24.86 7.63 -32.88
CA VAL A 478 -24.20 7.93 -31.60
C VAL A 478 -24.04 6.65 -30.76
N ASN A 479 -24.98 5.70 -30.83
CA ASN A 479 -24.87 4.41 -30.15
C ASN A 479 -23.80 3.48 -30.75
N LEU A 480 -23.57 3.52 -32.07
CA LEU A 480 -22.41 2.87 -32.68
C LEU A 480 -21.10 3.50 -32.18
N ALA A 481 -21.04 4.83 -32.06
CA ALA A 481 -19.88 5.51 -31.45
C ALA A 481 -19.69 5.15 -29.97
N GLN A 482 -20.78 4.98 -29.20
CA GLN A 482 -20.76 4.49 -27.82
C GLN A 482 -20.15 3.08 -27.76
N LEU A 483 -20.62 2.14 -28.58
CA LEU A 483 -20.12 0.76 -28.64
C LEU A 483 -18.62 0.71 -28.97
N LEU A 484 -18.18 1.48 -29.97
CA LEU A 484 -16.76 1.62 -30.32
C LEU A 484 -15.93 2.24 -29.17
N GLY A 485 -16.49 3.21 -28.45
CA GLY A 485 -15.88 3.80 -27.25
C GLY A 485 -15.72 2.78 -26.11
N ILE A 486 -16.73 1.95 -25.85
CA ILE A 486 -16.68 0.89 -24.84
C ILE A 486 -15.67 -0.20 -25.23
N PHE A 487 -15.63 -0.60 -26.51
CA PHE A 487 -14.61 -1.50 -27.02
C PHE A 487 -13.20 -0.91 -26.88
N GLY A 488 -13.02 0.37 -27.19
CA GLY A 488 -11.77 1.11 -26.98
C GLY A 488 -11.35 1.15 -25.51
N LEU A 489 -12.28 1.39 -24.58
CA LEU A 489 -12.03 1.37 -23.14
C LEU A 489 -11.59 -0.01 -22.65
N TRP A 490 -12.28 -1.08 -23.07
CA TRP A 490 -11.89 -2.47 -22.78
C TRP A 490 -10.54 -2.84 -23.40
N TYR A 491 -10.27 -2.40 -24.63
CA TYR A 491 -8.98 -2.62 -25.27
C TYR A 491 -7.86 -1.90 -24.52
N LEU A 492 -8.07 -0.66 -24.04
CA LEU A 492 -7.10 0.08 -23.25
C LEU A 492 -6.87 -0.54 -21.86
N ASP A 493 -7.93 -0.94 -21.14
CA ASP A 493 -7.83 -1.66 -19.87
C ASP A 493 -7.08 -2.99 -20.05
N ARG A 494 -7.51 -3.82 -21.02
CA ARG A 494 -6.85 -5.08 -21.37
C ARG A 494 -5.41 -4.85 -21.79
N ARG A 495 -5.10 -3.81 -22.57
CA ARG A 495 -3.73 -3.47 -22.99
C ARG A 495 -2.88 -3.00 -21.81
N GLN A 496 -3.41 -2.25 -20.85
CA GLN A 496 -2.66 -1.88 -19.65
C GLN A 496 -2.41 -3.08 -18.72
N ARG A 497 -3.40 -3.96 -18.54
CA ARG A 497 -3.24 -5.22 -17.78
C ARG A 497 -2.26 -6.16 -18.47
N MET A 498 -2.40 -6.37 -19.78
CA MET A 498 -1.48 -7.18 -20.56
C MET A 498 -0.09 -6.56 -20.66
N ALA A 499 0.07 -5.24 -20.69
CA ALA A 499 1.39 -4.60 -20.60
C ALA A 499 2.01 -4.73 -19.21
N ALA A 500 1.22 -4.80 -18.13
CA ALA A 500 1.73 -5.13 -16.80
C ALA A 500 2.17 -6.61 -16.73
N ILE A 501 1.36 -7.53 -17.27
CA ILE A 501 1.70 -8.96 -17.37
C ILE A 501 2.92 -9.18 -18.27
N HIS A 502 2.98 -8.56 -19.46
CA HIS A 502 4.14 -8.65 -20.35
C HIS A 502 5.38 -7.96 -19.78
N HIS A 503 5.27 -6.87 -19.02
CA HIS A 503 6.43 -6.34 -18.29
C HIS A 503 6.86 -7.31 -17.18
N GLN A 504 5.94 -8.00 -16.52
CA GLN A 504 6.27 -9.03 -15.53
C GLN A 504 6.83 -10.31 -16.18
N ARG A 505 6.49 -10.60 -17.44
CA ARG A 505 6.94 -11.77 -18.22
C ARG A 505 8.20 -11.49 -19.03
N SER A 506 8.44 -10.26 -19.47
CA SER A 506 9.72 -9.84 -20.06
C SER A 506 10.79 -9.72 -18.98
N MET A 507 10.45 -9.33 -17.75
CA MET A 507 11.33 -9.45 -16.58
C MET A 507 11.60 -10.92 -16.15
N LEU A 508 11.14 -11.90 -16.93
CA LEU A 508 11.51 -13.32 -16.83
C LEU A 508 12.25 -13.74 -18.13
N HIS A 509 11.72 -13.39 -19.31
CA HIS A 509 12.31 -13.71 -20.61
C HIS A 509 13.65 -12.98 -20.89
N GLU A 510 13.84 -11.76 -20.36
CA GLU A 510 15.08 -10.98 -20.45
C GLU A 510 16.20 -11.61 -19.60
N SER A 511 15.87 -12.44 -18.60
CA SER A 511 16.82 -13.35 -17.94
C SER A 511 17.07 -14.65 -18.73
N ASP A 512 16.09 -15.14 -19.50
CA ASP A 512 16.25 -16.34 -20.32
C ASP A 512 17.14 -16.06 -21.56
N GLU A 513 16.93 -14.93 -22.25
CA GLU A 513 17.75 -14.52 -23.41
C GLU A 513 19.18 -14.09 -23.02
N GLU A 514 19.38 -13.47 -21.84
CA GLU A 514 20.72 -13.15 -21.31
C GLU A 514 21.50 -14.44 -20.92
N VAL A 515 20.81 -15.56 -20.64
CA VAL A 515 21.42 -16.89 -20.52
C VAL A 515 21.70 -17.51 -21.90
N THR A 516 20.71 -17.54 -22.80
CA THR A 516 20.86 -18.21 -24.12
C THR A 516 21.98 -17.59 -24.97
N SER A 517 22.11 -16.26 -24.95
CA SER A 517 23.17 -15.56 -25.69
C SER A 517 24.58 -15.78 -25.11
N LEU A 518 24.71 -16.07 -23.82
CA LEU A 518 25.99 -16.48 -23.22
C LEU A 518 26.39 -17.91 -23.64
N THR A 519 25.44 -18.82 -23.84
CA THR A 519 25.73 -20.17 -24.36
C THR A 519 26.13 -20.22 -25.84
N GLU A 520 25.73 -19.23 -26.66
CA GLU A 520 26.19 -19.15 -28.05
C GLU A 520 27.58 -18.50 -28.17
N VAL A 521 27.85 -17.41 -27.43
CA VAL A 521 29.19 -16.78 -27.41
C VAL A 521 30.27 -17.74 -26.87
N ALA A 522 29.90 -18.67 -25.98
CA ALA A 522 30.80 -19.71 -25.46
C ALA A 522 31.19 -20.81 -26.49
N LYS A 523 30.67 -20.78 -27.73
CA LYS A 523 30.96 -21.78 -28.77
C LYS A 523 31.97 -21.37 -29.84
N GLU A 524 32.35 -20.10 -29.95
CA GLU A 524 33.32 -19.64 -30.97
C GLU A 524 34.77 -19.53 -30.45
N ASP A 525 35.00 -19.58 -29.13
CA ASP A 525 36.31 -19.39 -28.49
C ASP A 525 37.09 -20.71 -28.22
N SER A 526 36.67 -21.85 -28.79
CA SER A 526 37.30 -23.16 -28.54
C SER A 526 37.27 -24.12 -29.74
N ASP A 527 38.23 -23.98 -30.67
CA ASP A 527 38.55 -25.05 -31.63
C ASP A 527 40.03 -24.97 -32.07
N ASP A 528 40.87 -25.85 -31.52
CA ASP A 528 42.31 -25.96 -31.81
C ASP A 528 42.85 -27.33 -31.27
N GLY A 529 42.68 -28.43 -32.01
CA GLY A 529 43.18 -29.75 -31.57
C GLY A 529 42.63 -31.01 -32.28
N ASP A 530 43.42 -31.53 -33.22
CA ASP A 530 43.44 -32.91 -33.78
C ASP A 530 43.08 -34.05 -32.79
N SER A 531 42.57 -35.23 -33.18
CA SER A 531 42.29 -35.81 -34.52
C SER A 531 41.43 -37.09 -34.40
N THR A 532 40.60 -37.42 -35.41
CA THR A 532 40.54 -38.78 -36.05
C THR A 532 39.53 -38.88 -37.21
N GLU A 533 39.91 -39.64 -38.23
CA GLU A 533 39.16 -40.06 -39.43
C GLU A 533 37.97 -41.02 -39.10
N PHE A 534 36.99 -41.40 -39.95
CA PHE A 534 36.57 -41.26 -41.37
C PHE A 534 35.09 -41.77 -41.46
N PRO A 535 34.36 -41.87 -42.61
CA PRO A 535 34.32 -41.05 -43.85
C PRO A 535 32.87 -40.74 -44.37
N GLN A 536 32.75 -39.75 -45.30
CA GLN A 536 31.74 -39.69 -46.41
C GLN A 536 30.22 -39.48 -46.09
N LEU A 537 29.34 -38.94 -46.96
CA LEU A 537 29.36 -38.55 -48.39
C LEU A 537 28.25 -37.48 -48.70
N LEU A 538 28.47 -36.57 -49.69
CA LEU A 538 27.48 -35.69 -50.40
C LEU A 538 26.79 -34.55 -49.58
N GLY A 539 26.43 -33.38 -50.14
CA GLY A 539 26.71 -32.79 -51.47
C GLY A 539 25.99 -31.43 -51.75
N SER A 540 26.51 -30.65 -52.72
CA SER A 540 25.93 -29.49 -53.47
C SER A 540 25.44 -28.18 -52.79
N GLU A 541 26.15 -27.07 -53.08
CA GLU A 541 25.70 -25.77 -53.71
C GLU A 541 24.53 -24.92 -53.11
N SER A 542 24.40 -23.58 -53.26
CA SER A 542 25.27 -22.41 -53.62
C SER A 542 24.47 -21.11 -53.27
N SER A 543 24.96 -19.86 -53.12
CA SER A 543 25.63 -18.99 -54.11
C SER A 543 25.76 -17.50 -53.63
N LEU A 544 26.77 -16.74 -54.12
CA LEU A 544 26.89 -15.26 -54.37
C LEU A 544 26.45 -14.17 -53.33
N SER A 545 26.99 -12.93 -53.26
CA SER A 545 28.27 -12.30 -53.74
C SER A 545 28.45 -10.81 -53.30
N HIS A 546 29.70 -10.37 -53.06
CA HIS A 546 30.29 -9.00 -53.28
C HIS A 546 29.66 -7.71 -52.63
N HIS A 547 30.33 -6.54 -52.50
CA HIS A 547 31.62 -5.98 -53.01
C HIS A 547 32.32 -5.04 -51.95
N GLY A 548 33.43 -4.36 -52.30
CA GLY A 548 34.37 -3.71 -51.33
C GLY A 548 34.73 -2.19 -51.48
N PRO A 549 36.01 -1.75 -51.25
CA PRO A 549 36.35 -0.58 -50.41
C PRO A 549 37.11 0.59 -51.12
N PRO A 550 37.68 1.63 -50.44
CA PRO A 550 39.12 1.60 -50.03
C PRO A 550 39.71 2.55 -48.90
N ARG A 551 40.76 2.06 -48.20
CA ARG A 551 42.10 2.67 -47.84
C ARG A 551 42.37 3.92 -46.90
N ALA A 552 43.03 3.63 -45.74
CA ALA A 552 44.46 3.89 -45.37
C ALA A 552 45.06 5.23 -44.76
N HIS A 553 45.76 5.08 -43.59
CA HIS A 553 47.07 5.65 -43.10
C HIS A 553 47.38 7.20 -43.08
N ARG A 554 48.37 7.79 -42.33
CA ARG A 554 49.48 7.34 -41.41
C ARG A 554 50.00 8.46 -40.42
N SER A 555 50.49 8.05 -39.23
CA SER A 555 51.65 8.52 -38.38
C SER A 555 52.01 9.99 -37.95
N SER A 556 52.38 10.11 -36.65
CA SER A 556 53.57 10.77 -36.01
C SER A 556 53.74 12.29 -35.69
N ALA A 557 53.56 12.62 -34.38
CA ALA A 557 54.48 13.27 -33.39
C ALA A 557 55.34 14.54 -33.64
N CYS A 558 55.31 15.49 -32.67
CA CYS A 558 56.49 16.07 -31.95
C CYS A 558 56.10 17.01 -30.76
N GLU A 559 57.06 17.30 -29.86
CA GLU A 559 57.04 18.32 -28.76
C GLU A 559 58.09 19.44 -29.08
N PRO A 560 58.21 20.64 -28.42
CA PRO A 560 58.49 20.76 -26.97
C PRO A 560 58.17 22.10 -26.19
N LEU A 561 58.37 22.05 -24.85
CA LEU A 561 58.99 23.06 -23.94
C LEU A 561 58.38 24.44 -23.50
N LEU A 562 58.72 24.79 -22.23
CA LEU A 562 58.73 26.07 -21.47
C LEU A 562 57.39 26.81 -21.16
N ARG A 563 57.03 27.23 -19.92
CA ARG A 563 57.58 28.26 -18.96
C ARG A 563 57.29 29.70 -19.46
N GLU A 564 56.74 30.66 -18.68
CA GLU A 564 56.81 30.93 -17.23
C GLU A 564 55.51 31.48 -16.53
N ARG A 565 55.67 32.26 -15.44
CA ARG A 565 54.69 33.09 -14.68
C ARG A 565 55.19 34.58 -14.75
N PRO A 566 54.79 35.61 -13.93
CA PRO A 566 53.90 35.70 -12.76
C PRO A 566 53.08 37.02 -12.54
N HIS A 567 52.45 37.14 -11.34
CA HIS A 567 52.08 38.39 -10.59
C HIS A 567 51.13 39.45 -11.27
N SER A 568 50.52 40.45 -10.59
CA SER A 568 49.95 40.56 -9.21
C SER A 568 49.02 41.81 -9.04
N HIS A 569 48.27 41.91 -7.91
CA HIS A 569 47.72 43.16 -7.27
C HIS A 569 46.72 44.08 -8.07
N PHE A 570 45.99 45.10 -7.54
CA PHE A 570 45.59 45.56 -6.17
C PHE A 570 44.21 46.33 -6.16
N ARG A 571 43.42 46.27 -5.04
CA ARG A 571 42.43 47.22 -4.39
C ARG A 571 41.29 48.03 -5.11
N TYR A 572 40.12 48.09 -4.43
CA TYR A 572 39.03 49.14 -4.30
C TYR A 572 38.33 49.77 -5.55
N SER A 573 37.17 50.49 -5.49
CA SER A 573 36.24 50.97 -4.43
C SER A 573 34.74 51.03 -4.87
N GLY A 574 33.81 51.36 -3.94
CA GLY A 574 32.41 51.81 -4.17
C GLY A 574 31.34 50.74 -4.50
N GLN A 575 30.02 51.01 -4.57
CA GLN A 575 29.07 51.95 -3.87
C GLN A 575 27.65 51.29 -3.97
N SER A 576 26.62 51.55 -3.13
CA SER A 576 25.68 52.70 -3.01
C SER A 576 24.97 53.10 -4.32
N PHE A 577 23.64 53.26 -4.42
CA PHE A 577 22.58 53.73 -3.49
C PHE A 577 21.36 52.74 -3.42
N LYS A 578 20.70 52.52 -2.27
CA LYS A 578 19.42 53.10 -1.73
C LYS A 578 18.09 52.59 -2.33
N GLU A 579 16.92 52.60 -1.66
CA GLU A 579 16.45 52.54 -0.23
C GLU A 579 14.88 52.47 -0.29
N SER A 580 14.08 52.31 0.78
CA SER A 580 14.09 51.34 1.89
C SER A 580 12.81 51.49 2.74
N TRP A 581 12.17 50.36 3.12
CA TRP A 581 11.00 50.26 4.01
C TRP A 581 11.32 49.19 5.08
N LYS A 582 11.21 49.36 6.43
CA LYS A 582 10.50 50.30 7.33
C LYS A 582 8.97 50.19 7.27
N MET A 583 8.18 50.14 8.36
CA MET A 583 8.45 50.04 9.83
C MET A 583 7.56 48.92 10.44
N GLY A 584 7.63 48.49 11.72
CA GLY A 584 8.26 49.03 12.94
C GLY A 584 7.25 49.80 13.82
N TRP A 585 7.30 49.80 15.17
CA TRP A 585 8.39 49.42 16.09
C TRP A 585 8.10 48.06 16.79
N ILE A 586 8.10 47.78 18.11
CA ILE A 586 8.29 48.47 19.42
C ILE A 586 9.25 47.60 20.29
N LEU A 587 9.70 48.04 21.47
CA LEU A 587 10.66 47.34 22.36
C LEU A 587 10.28 47.40 23.86
N THR A 588 10.40 46.26 24.57
CA THR A 588 10.87 46.06 25.97
C THR A 588 10.89 44.53 26.24
N GLY A 589 11.82 43.92 26.98
CA GLY A 589 13.10 44.41 27.49
C GLY A 589 13.55 43.58 28.71
N LEU A 590 14.53 42.68 28.56
CA LEU A 590 15.23 41.99 29.66
C LEU A 590 16.50 41.28 29.16
N ASP A 591 17.54 41.23 29.99
CA ASP A 591 18.80 40.52 29.73
C ASP A 591 18.66 39.01 29.88
N VAL A 592 19.34 38.25 29.01
CA VAL A 592 19.72 36.85 29.29
C VAL A 592 21.16 36.60 28.81
N SER A 593 22.08 36.54 29.78
CA SER A 593 23.46 36.14 29.56
C SER A 593 23.54 34.65 29.20
N LEU A 594 23.52 34.32 27.91
CA LEU A 594 23.63 32.94 27.41
C LEU A 594 25.04 32.35 27.61
N ASN A 595 25.29 31.90 28.83
CA ASN A 595 26.39 31.00 29.16
C ASN A 595 26.19 29.63 28.48
N TYR A 596 27.30 28.89 28.35
CA TYR A 596 27.28 27.51 27.86
C TYR A 596 26.39 26.60 28.73
N ILE A 597 25.45 25.89 28.11
CA ILE A 597 24.82 24.68 28.68
C ILE A 597 25.09 23.51 27.72
N SER A 598 25.35 22.33 28.29
CA SER A 598 25.57 21.12 27.51
C SER A 598 24.24 20.50 27.09
N VAL A 599 24.13 20.08 25.82
CA VAL A 599 22.95 19.34 25.31
C VAL A 599 22.73 18.01 26.07
N ASN A 600 23.70 17.52 26.84
CA ASN A 600 23.51 16.38 27.74
C ASN A 600 22.72 16.74 29.02
N GLU A 601 22.75 17.99 29.48
CA GLU A 601 22.09 18.43 30.72
C GLU A 601 20.59 18.64 30.51
N GLU A 602 20.16 19.19 29.37
CA GLU A 602 18.74 19.24 28.99
C GLU A 602 18.13 17.83 28.87
N ILE A 603 18.90 16.84 28.41
CA ILE A 603 18.46 15.44 28.34
C ILE A 603 18.29 14.83 29.75
N GLN A 604 19.18 15.14 30.70
CA GLN A 604 19.01 14.72 32.09
C GLN A 604 17.86 15.46 32.79
N LYS A 605 17.71 16.76 32.54
CA LYS A 605 16.64 17.56 33.14
C LYS A 605 15.25 17.13 32.63
N GLY A 606 15.10 16.90 31.33
CA GLY A 606 13.90 16.30 30.75
C GLY A 606 13.58 14.91 31.33
N GLN A 607 14.60 14.08 31.61
CA GLN A 607 14.40 12.81 32.31
C GLN A 607 13.96 12.98 33.78
N SER A 608 14.33 14.07 34.46
CA SER A 608 13.81 14.38 35.80
C SER A 608 12.37 14.89 35.79
N GLU A 609 12.02 15.79 34.86
CA GLU A 609 10.66 16.34 34.75
C GLU A 609 9.65 15.26 34.31
N ILE A 610 10.05 14.33 33.44
CA ILE A 610 9.26 13.13 33.10
C ILE A 610 9.04 12.21 34.31
N ARG A 611 10.03 12.05 35.21
CA ARG A 611 9.85 11.25 36.43
C ARG A 611 8.86 11.88 37.40
N THR A 612 8.88 13.21 37.56
CA THR A 612 7.94 13.93 38.41
C THR A 612 6.50 13.85 37.87
N LEU A 613 6.30 13.91 36.56
CA LEU A 613 4.99 13.74 35.92
C LEU A 613 4.44 12.30 35.98
N LEU A 614 5.28 11.31 36.27
CA LEU A 614 4.88 9.89 36.39
C LEU A 614 4.68 9.42 37.85
N GLY A 615 4.76 10.32 38.83
CA GLY A 615 4.38 10.02 40.22
C GLY A 615 5.27 9.04 40.99
N VAL A 616 6.52 8.79 40.52
CA VAL A 616 7.44 7.85 41.18
C VAL A 616 8.30 8.58 42.21
N GLY A 617 8.08 8.32 43.50
CA GLY A 617 8.85 8.89 44.60
C GLY A 617 10.31 8.42 44.66
N PRO A 618 11.22 9.20 45.26
CA PRO A 618 12.65 8.87 45.31
C PRO A 618 12.96 7.84 46.39
N ALA A 619 13.50 6.67 46.00
CA ALA A 619 14.14 5.75 46.93
C ALA A 619 15.46 6.38 47.44
N VAL A 620 15.54 6.62 48.75
CA VAL A 620 16.74 7.18 49.40
C VAL A 620 17.77 6.08 49.62
N SER A 621 19.02 6.32 49.23
CA SER A 621 20.15 5.43 49.52
C SER A 621 20.78 5.73 50.87
N ASN A 622 20.75 4.79 51.82
CA ASN A 622 21.72 4.72 52.93
C ASN A 622 21.77 3.35 53.64
N PHE A 623 23.00 2.86 53.83
CA PHE A 623 23.50 2.02 54.94
C PHE A 623 22.80 0.72 55.41
N THR A 624 23.46 -0.40 55.06
CA THR A 624 23.90 -1.53 55.94
C THR A 624 22.94 -2.41 56.77
N SER A 625 23.28 -3.72 56.78
CA SER A 625 23.19 -4.69 57.88
C SER A 625 21.93 -5.58 58.04
N CYS A 626 22.13 -6.88 57.79
CA CYS A 626 21.62 -8.11 58.45
C CYS A 626 20.17 -8.29 58.98
N SER A 627 19.83 -9.60 59.05
CA SER A 627 18.83 -10.29 59.89
C SER A 627 17.32 -10.19 59.55
N ASP A 628 16.81 -11.35 59.10
CA ASP A 628 15.65 -12.11 59.60
C ASP A 628 14.17 -11.67 59.42
N ALA A 629 13.37 -12.71 59.14
CA ALA A 629 11.98 -12.98 59.51
C ALA A 629 10.78 -12.26 58.84
N VAL A 630 9.98 -13.09 58.14
CA VAL A 630 8.49 -13.25 58.27
C VAL A 630 7.58 -12.00 58.25
N GLY A 631 6.61 -11.98 57.32
CA GLY A 631 5.37 -11.22 57.53
C GLY A 631 4.50 -10.93 56.29
N SER A 632 3.30 -11.53 56.25
CA SER A 632 2.06 -11.07 55.57
C SER A 632 2.14 -9.99 54.47
N ALA A 633 1.82 -10.35 53.22
CA ALA A 633 1.50 -9.39 52.17
C ALA A 633 -0.01 -9.07 52.15
N SER A 634 -0.38 -7.81 52.41
CA SER A 634 -1.73 -7.29 52.16
C SER A 634 -1.85 -6.73 50.73
N THR A 635 -3.05 -6.79 50.17
CA THR A 635 -3.33 -6.44 48.77
C THR A 635 -3.32 -4.93 48.50
N PRO A 636 -2.75 -4.50 47.36
CA PRO A 636 -3.14 -3.28 46.66
C PRO A 636 -3.98 -3.60 45.41
N THR A 637 -5.11 -2.93 45.25
CA THR A 637 -6.01 -3.09 44.08
C THR A 637 -5.36 -2.61 42.78
N LEU A 638 -5.43 -3.41 41.71
CA LEU A 638 -4.90 -3.07 40.39
C LEU A 638 -5.93 -2.36 39.50
N ASP A 639 -5.46 -1.32 38.81
CA ASP A 639 -6.25 -0.45 37.94
C ASP A 639 -6.36 -1.04 36.50
N PRO A 640 -7.56 -1.36 35.97
CA PRO A 640 -7.71 -2.17 34.75
C PRO A 640 -7.15 -1.57 33.45
N LEU A 641 -6.83 -0.28 33.41
CA LEU A 641 -6.52 0.43 32.16
C LEU A 641 -5.03 0.51 31.81
N ARG A 642 -4.13 0.11 32.71
CA ARG A 642 -2.67 0.14 32.47
C ARG A 642 -2.18 -0.68 31.26
N PRO A 643 -2.62 -1.94 31.04
CA PRO A 643 -2.12 -2.77 29.95
C PRO A 643 -2.33 -2.15 28.56
N LEU A 644 -3.44 -1.43 28.36
CA LEU A 644 -3.75 -0.79 27.08
C LEU A 644 -2.82 0.39 26.78
N TYR A 645 -2.43 1.15 27.81
CA TYR A 645 -1.51 2.28 27.65
C TYR A 645 -0.09 1.80 27.26
N ASP A 646 0.42 0.78 27.95
CA ASP A 646 1.73 0.19 27.65
C ASP A 646 1.75 -0.53 26.29
N TYR A 647 0.64 -1.16 25.88
CA TYR A 647 0.48 -1.73 24.54
C TYR A 647 0.54 -0.66 23.43
N VAL A 648 -0.14 0.48 23.61
CA VAL A 648 -0.11 1.61 22.65
C VAL A 648 1.26 2.29 22.62
N ALA A 649 1.89 2.52 23.77
CA ALA A 649 3.26 3.04 23.86
C ALA A 649 4.30 2.08 23.23
N GLY A 650 4.09 0.76 23.39
CA GLY A 650 4.87 -0.30 22.78
C GLY A 650 4.63 -0.48 21.28
N LEU A 651 3.52 0.01 20.73
CA LEU A 651 3.25 0.08 19.29
C LEU A 651 3.87 1.33 18.65
N LEU A 652 3.71 2.51 19.27
CA LEU A 652 4.28 3.76 18.77
C LEU A 652 5.81 3.72 18.71
N ASN A 653 6.48 3.05 19.65
CA ASN A 653 7.94 2.87 19.64
C ASN A 653 8.48 2.00 18.48
N ARG A 654 7.65 1.19 17.81
CA ARG A 654 8.10 0.33 16.69
C ARG A 654 8.34 1.12 15.39
N ALA A 655 8.01 2.42 15.35
CA ALA A 655 8.07 3.23 14.13
C ALA A 655 9.46 3.79 13.77
N ASP A 656 10.37 4.04 14.74
CA ASP A 656 11.70 4.59 14.42
C ASP A 656 12.83 4.19 15.39
N LYS A 657 13.61 3.19 14.98
CA LYS A 657 15.03 3.03 15.38
C LYS A 657 15.97 3.06 14.18
N MET A 658 15.81 4.00 13.26
CA MET A 658 16.87 4.34 12.29
C MET A 658 18.08 4.94 13.02
N GLY A 659 19.00 4.08 13.49
CA GLY A 659 20.18 4.48 14.27
C GLY A 659 20.88 5.73 13.70
N ALA A 660 21.14 6.72 14.54
CA ALA A 660 21.20 8.15 14.17
C ALA A 660 22.08 8.52 12.95
N TYR A 661 23.19 7.82 12.68
CA TYR A 661 24.01 8.08 11.48
C TYR A 661 23.30 7.68 10.16
N LYS A 662 22.42 6.68 10.20
CA LYS A 662 21.53 6.23 9.10
C LYS A 662 20.46 7.31 8.85
N TYR A 663 19.78 7.76 9.91
CA TYR A 663 18.81 8.87 9.85
C TYR A 663 19.42 10.15 9.26
N ILE A 664 20.56 10.62 9.79
CA ILE A 664 21.29 11.80 9.26
C ILE A 664 21.70 11.56 7.80
N GLY A 665 22.07 10.33 7.43
CA GLY A 665 22.36 9.92 6.06
C GLY A 665 21.17 10.13 5.12
N GLU A 666 19.98 9.63 5.48
CA GLU A 666 18.75 9.77 4.70
C GLU A 666 18.28 11.23 4.61
N LEU A 667 18.32 11.98 5.73
CA LEU A 667 18.02 13.41 5.78
C LEU A 667 18.89 14.18 4.76
N TYR A 668 20.18 13.85 4.66
CA TYR A 668 21.10 14.43 3.69
C TYR A 668 21.05 13.85 2.27
N LYS A 669 20.29 12.76 2.03
CA LYS A 669 19.83 12.39 0.67
C LYS A 669 18.65 13.29 0.28
N LYS A 670 17.61 13.35 1.14
CA LYS A 670 16.38 14.13 0.97
C LYS A 670 16.60 15.62 1.26
N LYS A 671 17.53 16.27 0.55
CA LYS A 671 17.93 17.67 0.80
C LYS A 671 16.85 18.74 0.55
N GLN A 672 15.74 18.35 -0.04
CA GLN A 672 14.56 19.19 -0.22
C GLN A 672 13.49 18.97 0.86
N SER A 673 13.76 18.14 1.87
CA SER A 673 12.95 18.09 3.09
C SER A 673 13.08 19.41 3.86
N ASP A 674 11.98 19.86 4.45
CA ASP A 674 11.92 21.20 5.05
C ASP A 674 12.74 21.30 6.34
N VAL A 675 12.87 20.20 7.09
CA VAL A 675 13.84 20.06 8.19
C VAL A 675 15.27 20.35 7.73
N LEU A 676 15.73 19.75 6.62
CA LEU A 676 17.09 20.03 6.13
C LEU A 676 17.18 21.41 5.48
N ARG A 677 16.14 21.92 4.81
CA ARG A 677 16.12 23.29 4.26
C ARG A 677 16.25 24.34 5.37
N PHE A 678 15.51 24.16 6.48
CA PHE A 678 15.59 25.00 7.67
C PHE A 678 16.98 24.93 8.31
N LEU A 679 17.47 23.72 8.61
CA LEU A 679 18.80 23.48 9.18
C LEU A 679 19.93 24.05 8.30
N LEU A 680 19.82 23.97 6.97
CA LEU A 680 20.77 24.59 6.04
C LEU A 680 20.62 26.12 5.98
N ARG A 681 19.42 26.68 6.15
CA ARG A 681 19.20 28.14 6.25
C ARG A 681 19.86 28.69 7.52
N VAL A 682 19.62 28.07 8.68
CA VAL A 682 20.22 28.46 9.97
C VAL A 682 21.75 28.32 9.93
N ARG A 683 22.29 27.16 9.52
CA ARG A 683 23.75 26.98 9.36
C ARG A 683 24.36 27.90 8.30
N CYS A 684 23.58 28.40 7.33
CA CYS A 684 24.08 29.36 6.36
C CYS A 684 24.27 30.75 6.98
N TRP A 685 23.35 31.15 7.85
CA TRP A 685 23.47 32.40 8.62
C TRP A 685 24.69 32.34 9.55
N GLU A 686 24.84 31.25 10.32
CA GLU A 686 26.03 30.96 11.15
C GLU A 686 27.33 31.10 10.35
N TYR A 687 27.47 30.36 9.23
CA TYR A 687 28.72 30.29 8.47
C TYR A 687 29.07 31.59 7.70
N ARG A 688 28.17 32.57 7.64
CA ARG A 688 28.48 33.91 7.12
C ARG A 688 29.23 34.78 8.14
N GLN A 689 28.88 34.65 9.43
CA GLN A 689 29.57 35.36 10.50
C GLN A 689 30.95 34.74 10.78
N LEU A 690 31.09 33.41 10.61
CA LEU A 690 32.36 32.73 10.81
C LEU A 690 33.48 33.16 9.83
N ASN A 691 34.69 33.20 10.35
CA ASN A 691 35.94 33.44 9.62
C ASN A 691 36.11 32.52 8.39
N VAL A 692 36.82 33.01 7.35
CA VAL A 692 36.96 32.34 6.04
C VAL A 692 37.48 30.90 6.14
N ILE A 693 38.34 30.64 7.13
CA ILE A 693 38.74 29.32 7.62
C ILE A 693 38.53 29.34 9.13
N HIS A 694 37.74 28.39 9.66
CA HIS A 694 37.33 28.31 11.07
C HIS A 694 37.52 26.88 11.60
N ARG A 695 38.10 26.71 12.80
CA ARG A 695 38.24 25.40 13.45
C ARG A 695 36.90 24.97 14.03
N ALA A 696 36.37 23.83 13.62
CA ALA A 696 35.14 23.28 14.19
C ALA A 696 35.46 22.36 15.38
N SER A 697 34.66 22.43 16.44
CA SER A 697 34.75 21.56 17.62
C SER A 697 34.25 20.14 17.32
N ARG A 698 33.17 20.01 16.55
CA ARG A 698 32.54 18.74 16.14
C ARG A 698 32.23 18.76 14.63
N ALA A 699 32.08 17.59 14.02
CA ALA A 699 31.68 17.46 12.62
C ALA A 699 30.21 17.87 12.43
N SER A 700 29.89 18.75 11.48
CA SER A 700 28.50 19.11 11.17
C SER A 700 27.73 17.97 10.46
N ARG A 701 28.47 16.94 10.03
CA ARG A 701 28.03 15.74 9.32
C ARG A 701 28.85 14.52 9.75
N PRO A 702 28.62 13.96 10.95
CA PRO A 702 29.43 12.84 11.45
C PRO A 702 29.24 11.58 10.60
N ASP A 703 28.06 11.41 9.98
CA ASP A 703 27.75 10.38 8.97
C ASP A 703 28.77 10.34 7.82
N LYS A 704 29.14 11.53 7.32
CA LYS A 704 29.99 11.70 6.15
C LYS A 704 31.46 11.83 6.53
N ALA A 705 31.74 12.38 7.71
CA ALA A 705 33.07 12.43 8.27
C ALA A 705 33.63 11.02 8.55
N ARG A 706 32.87 10.17 9.28
CA ARG A 706 33.30 8.80 9.62
C ARG A 706 33.61 7.98 8.36
N ARG A 707 32.74 8.05 7.33
CA ARG A 707 32.94 7.39 6.02
C ARG A 707 34.11 7.95 5.19
N LEU A 708 34.77 9.02 5.63
CA LEU A 708 35.98 9.59 5.04
C LEU A 708 37.21 9.44 5.95
N GLY A 709 37.13 8.55 6.95
CA GLY A 709 38.23 8.17 7.83
C GLY A 709 38.37 9.02 9.11
N TYR A 710 37.40 9.88 9.43
CA TYR A 710 37.37 10.59 10.72
C TYR A 710 37.02 9.63 11.87
N LYS A 711 37.86 9.59 12.90
CA LYS A 711 37.55 8.98 14.21
C LYS A 711 37.45 10.10 15.26
N ALA A 712 36.52 9.97 16.20
CA ALA A 712 36.43 10.87 17.35
C ALA A 712 37.51 10.52 18.40
N LYS A 713 38.77 10.85 18.10
CA LYS A 713 39.92 10.66 19.00
C LYS A 713 40.95 11.78 18.83
N GLN A 714 41.84 11.90 19.81
CA GLN A 714 42.88 12.93 19.81
C GLN A 714 43.81 12.83 18.59
N GLY A 715 44.18 13.99 18.04
CA GLY A 715 44.96 14.12 16.81
C GLY A 715 44.13 14.26 15.52
N TYR A 716 42.78 14.16 15.57
CA TYR A 716 41.91 14.57 14.46
C TYR A 716 41.37 15.99 14.68
N VAL A 717 41.36 16.81 13.62
CA VAL A 717 40.85 18.20 13.65
C VAL A 717 39.98 18.47 12.42
N ILE A 718 38.89 19.22 12.59
CA ILE A 718 38.00 19.62 11.49
C ILE A 718 38.04 21.14 11.32
N TYR A 719 38.10 21.59 10.06
CA TYR A 719 38.03 23.00 9.70
C TYR A 719 36.92 23.25 8.69
N ARG A 720 36.05 24.22 8.99
CA ARG A 720 35.07 24.79 8.07
C ARG A 720 35.77 25.85 7.22
N VAL A 721 35.49 25.88 5.91
CA VAL A 721 36.07 26.85 4.97
C VAL A 721 35.06 27.27 3.91
N ARG A 722 34.99 28.58 3.62
CA ARG A 722 34.14 29.14 2.56
C ARG A 722 34.93 29.43 1.28
N VAL A 723 34.39 29.00 0.15
CA VAL A 723 34.97 29.19 -1.19
C VAL A 723 33.92 29.86 -2.09
N ARG A 724 34.30 30.95 -2.77
CA ARG A 724 33.38 31.74 -3.60
C ARG A 724 32.84 30.90 -4.77
N ARG A 725 31.56 31.06 -5.09
CA ARG A 725 30.87 30.51 -6.26
C ARG A 725 31.10 31.38 -7.49
N GLY A 726 30.81 30.81 -8.66
CA GLY A 726 30.91 31.47 -9.96
C GLY A 726 32.27 31.24 -10.62
N ASN A 727 32.32 31.53 -11.93
CA ASN A 727 33.55 31.57 -12.71
C ASN A 727 34.34 32.84 -12.39
N ARG A 728 35.64 32.86 -12.71
CA ARG A 728 36.42 34.10 -12.65
C ARG A 728 35.93 35.01 -13.78
N LYS A 729 35.56 36.27 -13.50
CA LYS A 729 35.33 37.27 -14.55
C LYS A 729 36.64 37.43 -15.33
N LYS A 730 36.59 37.30 -16.67
CA LYS A 730 37.68 37.75 -17.55
C LYS A 730 37.73 39.28 -17.40
N HIS A 731 38.91 39.87 -17.25
CA HIS A 731 39.02 41.33 -17.33
C HIS A 731 38.78 41.73 -18.79
N VAL A 732 37.95 42.75 -18.99
CA VAL A 732 37.62 43.31 -20.30
C VAL A 732 38.19 44.72 -20.40
N PRO A 733 38.64 45.18 -21.58
CA PRO A 733 39.11 46.56 -21.76
C PRO A 733 38.06 47.57 -21.26
N LYS A 734 38.51 48.62 -20.55
CA LYS A 734 37.65 49.66 -19.95
C LYS A 734 36.55 49.15 -19.00
N GLY A 735 36.58 47.88 -18.57
CA GLY A 735 35.69 47.33 -17.52
C GLY A 735 34.25 46.99 -17.96
N ALA A 736 33.82 47.39 -19.16
CA ALA A 736 32.48 47.15 -19.70
C ALA A 736 32.53 46.34 -21.01
N THR A 737 31.43 45.62 -21.32
CA THR A 737 31.27 44.89 -22.59
C THR A 737 30.31 45.62 -23.51
N TYR A 738 30.85 46.30 -24.53
CA TYR A 738 30.08 47.03 -25.56
C TYR A 738 29.38 46.10 -26.57
N GLY A 739 28.60 45.12 -26.09
CA GLY A 739 27.94 44.11 -26.92
C GLY A 739 27.76 42.75 -26.21
N LYS A 740 27.24 41.75 -26.94
CA LYS A 740 27.07 40.38 -26.42
C LYS A 740 28.43 39.80 -26.02
N PRO A 741 28.67 39.38 -24.76
CA PRO A 741 30.00 39.02 -24.26
C PRO A 741 30.72 37.90 -25.04
N VAL A 742 29.97 36.99 -25.65
CA VAL A 742 30.51 35.92 -26.52
C VAL A 742 31.27 36.49 -27.72
N HIS A 743 30.74 37.54 -28.35
CA HIS A 743 31.35 38.17 -29.53
C HIS A 743 32.65 38.95 -29.18
N GLN A 744 32.84 39.28 -27.90
CA GLN A 744 34.06 39.89 -27.36
C GLN A 744 35.02 38.85 -26.75
N GLY A 745 34.82 37.56 -27.07
CA GLY A 745 35.65 36.45 -26.57
C GLY A 745 35.59 36.26 -25.05
N VAL A 746 34.53 36.71 -24.38
CA VAL A 746 34.32 36.62 -22.93
C VAL A 746 33.61 35.30 -22.59
N ASN A 747 34.22 34.19 -23.03
CA ASN A 747 33.71 32.85 -22.78
C ASN A 747 33.83 32.46 -21.30
N HIS A 748 33.00 31.50 -20.86
CA HIS A 748 32.94 31.05 -19.47
C HIS A 748 34.26 30.43 -18.99
N LEU A 749 35.08 31.22 -18.28
CA LEU A 749 36.31 30.77 -17.62
C LEU A 749 36.03 29.81 -16.45
N LYS A 750 35.74 28.54 -16.80
CA LYS A 750 35.59 27.42 -15.87
C LYS A 750 36.90 27.26 -15.09
N PHE A 751 36.82 27.29 -13.77
CA PHE A 751 37.99 27.18 -12.91
C PHE A 751 38.52 25.73 -12.89
N GLN A 752 39.80 25.53 -13.26
CA GLN A 752 40.39 24.22 -13.62
C GLN A 752 40.37 23.14 -12.51
N ARG A 753 40.32 23.53 -11.22
CA ARG A 753 40.25 22.58 -10.08
C ARG A 753 38.88 22.67 -9.41
N GLY A 754 38.32 21.55 -8.93
CA GLY A 754 37.05 21.60 -8.20
C GLY A 754 37.14 22.48 -6.93
N LEU A 755 36.10 23.28 -6.64
CA LEU A 755 36.07 24.21 -5.48
C LEU A 755 36.36 23.52 -4.12
N ARG A 756 36.06 22.22 -4.00
CA ARG A 756 36.38 21.37 -2.84
C ARG A 756 37.88 21.10 -2.68
N SER A 757 38.64 21.02 -3.78
CA SER A 757 40.11 20.93 -3.74
C SER A 757 40.72 22.29 -3.38
N VAL A 758 40.12 23.41 -3.79
CA VAL A 758 40.51 24.74 -3.31
C VAL A 758 40.28 24.88 -1.80
N ALA A 759 39.20 24.30 -1.26
CA ALA A 759 38.97 24.24 0.17
C ALA A 759 40.08 23.46 0.90
N GLU A 760 40.43 22.26 0.44
CA GLU A 760 41.54 21.47 0.99
C GLU A 760 42.88 22.21 0.92
N GLU A 761 43.23 22.80 -0.22
CA GLU A 761 44.47 23.58 -0.37
C GLU A 761 44.51 24.82 0.54
N ARG A 762 43.39 25.54 0.71
CA ARG A 762 43.31 26.72 1.58
C ARG A 762 43.57 26.36 3.03
N VAL A 763 42.91 25.30 3.51
CA VAL A 763 43.06 24.84 4.90
C VAL A 763 44.44 24.22 5.10
N GLY A 764 44.91 23.37 4.18
CA GLY A 764 46.26 22.81 4.23
C GLY A 764 47.34 23.90 4.30
N ARG A 765 47.27 24.94 3.45
CA ARG A 765 48.20 26.08 3.50
C ARG A 765 48.24 26.76 4.87
N ARG A 766 47.07 27.05 5.47
CA ARG A 766 46.98 27.66 6.81
C ARG A 766 47.42 26.73 7.94
N CYS A 767 47.18 25.42 7.81
CA CYS A 767 47.46 24.41 8.84
C CYS A 767 48.69 23.57 8.48
N GLY A 768 49.83 24.21 8.19
CA GLY A 768 51.00 23.57 7.57
C GLY A 768 51.61 22.36 8.30
N ASN A 769 51.42 22.28 9.62
CA ASN A 769 51.90 21.16 10.44
C ASN A 769 50.98 19.92 10.36
N LEU A 770 49.70 20.12 10.04
CA LEU A 770 48.70 19.06 9.93
C LEU A 770 48.66 18.44 8.52
N ARG A 771 48.12 17.23 8.42
CA ARG A 771 47.92 16.49 7.16
C ARG A 771 46.43 16.51 6.78
N VAL A 772 46.09 16.97 5.58
CA VAL A 772 44.71 16.85 5.07
C VAL A 772 44.40 15.39 4.73
N LEU A 773 43.38 14.81 5.36
CA LEU A 773 42.90 13.47 5.06
C LEU A 773 41.87 13.48 3.92
N ASN A 774 40.82 14.28 4.07
CA ASN A 774 39.75 14.45 3.09
C ASN A 774 38.90 15.69 3.39
N SER A 775 37.84 15.91 2.61
CA SER A 775 36.85 16.99 2.80
C SER A 775 35.45 16.56 2.36
N TYR A 776 34.42 17.31 2.76
CA TYR A 776 33.05 17.14 2.26
C TYR A 776 32.28 18.47 2.23
N TRP A 777 31.22 18.51 1.42
CA TRP A 777 30.32 19.66 1.33
C TRP A 777 29.31 19.66 2.49
N ILE A 778 29.08 20.83 3.08
CA ILE A 778 28.13 21.01 4.20
C ILE A 778 26.99 21.99 3.86
N ASN A 779 27.25 23.08 3.14
CA ASN A 779 26.24 24.12 2.87
C ASN A 779 26.59 25.00 1.66
N GLN A 780 25.64 25.79 1.15
CA GLN A 780 25.87 26.80 0.10
C GLN A 780 24.87 27.95 0.17
N ASP A 781 25.29 29.15 -0.21
CA ASP A 781 24.40 30.26 -0.58
C ASP A 781 24.68 30.72 -2.01
N GLY A 782 24.14 31.88 -2.43
CA GLY A 782 24.38 32.42 -3.77
C GLY A 782 25.86 32.74 -4.07
N VAL A 783 26.65 33.12 -3.06
CA VAL A 783 27.99 33.68 -3.21
C VAL A 783 29.09 32.70 -2.81
N TYR A 784 28.83 31.76 -1.90
CA TYR A 784 29.81 30.83 -1.34
C TYR A 784 29.31 29.38 -1.28
N LYS A 785 30.26 28.43 -1.32
CA LYS A 785 30.09 27.04 -0.88
C LYS A 785 30.95 26.80 0.35
N TYR A 786 30.36 26.10 1.31
CA TYR A 786 30.97 25.77 2.59
C TYR A 786 31.34 24.30 2.60
N TYR A 787 32.58 24.02 3.01
CA TYR A 787 33.15 22.69 3.10
C TYR A 787 33.74 22.46 4.49
N GLU A 788 33.67 21.22 4.98
CA GLU A 788 34.47 20.77 6.11
C GLU A 788 35.66 19.94 5.58
N VAL A 789 36.85 20.23 6.09
CA VAL A 789 38.10 19.55 5.79
C VAL A 789 38.56 18.83 7.05
N ILE A 790 38.83 17.52 6.92
CA ILE A 790 39.36 16.67 7.98
C ILE A 790 40.89 16.71 7.89
N LEU A 791 41.53 17.07 8.98
CA LEU A 791 42.97 17.03 9.14
C LEU A 791 43.38 16.10 10.28
N VAL A 792 44.61 15.60 10.19
CA VAL A 792 45.23 14.71 11.17
C VAL A 792 46.59 15.30 11.56
N ASP A 793 46.90 15.28 12.85
CA ASP A 793 48.20 15.65 13.41
C ASP A 793 49.17 14.46 13.29
N PRO A 794 50.28 14.57 12.53
CA PRO A 794 51.24 13.48 12.36
C PRO A 794 52.16 13.25 13.59
N ASN A 795 52.21 14.21 14.51
CA ASN A 795 53.07 14.17 15.70
C ASN A 795 52.35 13.53 16.89
N HIS A 796 51.01 13.58 16.92
CA HIS A 796 50.21 13.12 18.06
C HIS A 796 50.35 11.61 18.30
N LYS A 797 50.68 11.21 19.54
CA LYS A 797 50.95 9.80 19.93
C LYS A 797 49.81 8.84 19.53
N ALA A 798 48.55 9.27 19.71
CA ALA A 798 47.37 8.46 19.36
C ALA A 798 47.11 8.32 17.85
N ILE A 799 47.83 9.06 16.98
CA ILE A 799 47.83 8.84 15.52
C ILE A 799 48.96 7.89 15.12
N ARG A 800 50.17 8.12 15.65
CA ARG A 800 51.35 7.28 15.37
C ARG A 800 51.15 5.81 15.79
N ARG A 801 50.41 5.56 16.88
CA ARG A 801 50.12 4.22 17.42
C ARG A 801 48.91 3.49 16.79
N ASP A 802 48.13 4.11 15.89
CA ASP A 802 46.95 3.46 15.29
C ASP A 802 47.28 2.96 13.87
N PRO A 803 47.39 1.63 13.63
CA PRO A 803 47.81 1.08 12.34
C PRO A 803 46.86 1.41 11.19
N LYS A 804 45.60 1.82 11.47
CA LYS A 804 44.63 2.19 10.44
C LYS A 804 44.80 3.64 9.94
N ILE A 805 45.71 4.44 10.53
CA ILE A 805 45.98 5.84 10.13
C ILE A 805 47.46 6.27 10.20
N ASN A 806 48.34 5.53 10.90
CA ASN A 806 49.76 5.87 11.08
C ASN A 806 50.51 6.19 9.76
N TRP A 807 50.13 5.58 8.64
CA TRP A 807 50.65 5.87 7.30
C TRP A 807 50.68 7.37 6.96
N ILE A 808 49.67 8.15 7.37
CA ILE A 808 49.59 9.59 7.04
C ILE A 808 50.72 10.42 7.69
N THR A 809 51.37 9.87 8.72
CA THR A 809 52.48 10.51 9.44
C THR A 809 53.76 10.57 8.61
N ALA A 810 53.95 9.65 7.66
CA ALA A 810 55.18 9.54 6.88
C ALA A 810 55.50 10.84 6.09
N PRO A 811 56.79 11.20 5.91
CA PRO A 811 57.19 12.41 5.21
C PRO A 811 56.61 12.53 3.79
N VAL A 812 56.48 11.39 3.10
CA VAL A 812 55.91 11.26 1.74
C VAL A 812 54.45 11.72 1.61
N HIS A 813 53.75 12.02 2.72
CA HIS A 813 52.40 12.60 2.72
C HIS A 813 52.33 14.10 3.08
N LYS A 814 53.47 14.79 3.27
CA LYS A 814 53.53 16.27 3.41
C LYS A 814 52.94 16.93 2.15
N ARG A 815 52.08 17.96 2.32
CA ARG A 815 51.39 18.65 1.20
C ARG A 815 50.62 17.73 0.23
N ARG A 816 50.03 16.63 0.72
CA ARG A 816 49.28 15.66 -0.11
C ARG A 816 48.05 16.25 -0.80
N GLU A 817 47.47 17.31 -0.24
CA GLU A 817 46.41 18.12 -0.83
C GLU A 817 46.87 18.83 -2.11
N ALA A 818 48.06 19.45 -2.08
CA ALA A 818 48.62 20.19 -3.21
C ALA A 818 49.10 19.27 -4.35
N ARG A 819 49.58 18.06 -4.03
CA ARG A 819 49.97 17.01 -4.99
C ARG A 819 48.78 16.21 -5.56
N GLY A 820 47.56 16.49 -5.11
CA GLY A 820 46.34 15.82 -5.58
C GLY A 820 46.22 14.37 -5.10
N LEU A 821 46.76 14.03 -3.93
CA LEU A 821 46.73 12.68 -3.34
C LEU A 821 45.59 12.50 -2.30
N THR A 822 44.68 13.47 -2.17
CA THR A 822 43.35 13.30 -1.56
C THR A 822 42.38 12.75 -2.60
N SER A 823 41.20 12.23 -2.19
CA SER A 823 40.28 11.61 -3.18
C SER A 823 39.72 12.62 -4.19
N ILE A 824 39.47 13.87 -3.78
CA ILE A 824 39.08 14.95 -4.71
C ILE A 824 40.29 15.43 -5.55
N GLY A 825 41.51 15.34 -5.02
CA GLY A 825 42.74 15.59 -5.76
C GLY A 825 42.91 14.61 -6.93
N LYS A 826 42.79 13.30 -6.66
CA LYS A 826 42.85 12.25 -7.69
C LYS A 826 41.76 12.45 -8.75
N GLN A 827 40.52 12.73 -8.32
CA GLN A 827 39.39 12.99 -9.22
C GLN A 827 39.62 14.22 -10.14
N ASN A 828 40.24 15.29 -9.62
CA ASN A 828 40.58 16.48 -10.42
C ASN A 828 41.72 16.23 -11.42
N ARG A 829 42.66 15.31 -11.13
CA ARG A 829 43.80 14.98 -12.01
C ARG A 829 43.41 14.22 -13.28
N GLY A 830 42.16 13.79 -13.43
CA GLY A 830 41.66 13.14 -14.64
C GLY A 830 42.09 11.68 -14.84
N LEU A 831 42.77 11.08 -13.86
CA LEU A 831 43.13 9.66 -13.86
C LEU A 831 41.87 8.81 -14.10
N GLY A 832 41.89 8.01 -15.17
CA GLY A 832 40.76 7.20 -15.66
C GLY A 832 40.07 7.71 -16.94
N LYS A 833 40.22 8.99 -17.32
CA LYS A 833 39.41 9.58 -18.41
C LYS A 833 39.86 9.17 -19.83
N GLY A 834 39.17 8.19 -20.41
CA GLY A 834 39.01 8.01 -21.87
C GLY A 834 37.64 8.47 -22.39
N HIS A 835 37.42 8.45 -23.71
CA HIS A 835 36.17 8.90 -24.36
C HIS A 835 34.91 8.21 -23.81
N ARG A 836 35.00 6.92 -23.44
CA ARG A 836 33.90 6.14 -22.86
C ARG A 836 33.79 6.22 -21.32
N TYR A 837 34.80 6.72 -20.60
CA TYR A 837 34.85 6.63 -19.11
C TYR A 837 33.74 7.39 -18.38
N ASN A 838 33.26 8.50 -18.95
CA ASN A 838 32.13 9.26 -18.40
C ASN A 838 30.79 8.91 -19.06
N HIS A 839 30.73 7.96 -20.00
CA HIS A 839 29.48 7.40 -20.52
C HIS A 839 28.83 6.43 -19.51
N THR A 840 28.58 6.92 -18.29
CA THR A 840 27.42 6.42 -17.54
C THR A 840 26.21 7.12 -18.15
N PRO A 841 25.24 6.39 -18.75
CA PRO A 841 24.08 7.02 -19.37
C PRO A 841 23.38 7.99 -18.43
N ARG A 842 22.72 9.02 -18.97
CA ARG A 842 21.82 9.91 -18.20
C ARG A 842 20.83 9.08 -17.37
N VAL A 843 20.35 7.97 -17.94
CA VAL A 843 19.53 6.94 -17.28
C VAL A 843 20.26 6.27 -16.10
N ALA A 844 21.51 5.84 -16.24
CA ALA A 844 22.26 5.17 -15.16
C ALA A 844 22.57 6.12 -13.98
N THR A 845 22.93 7.37 -14.24
CA THR A 845 23.14 8.38 -13.18
C THR A 845 21.82 8.82 -12.54
N TRP A 846 20.71 8.81 -13.29
CA TRP A 846 19.36 9.03 -12.77
C TRP A 846 18.89 7.85 -11.90
N LYS A 847 19.02 6.60 -12.37
CA LYS A 847 18.80 5.36 -11.60
C LYS A 847 19.61 5.42 -10.29
N LYS A 848 20.92 5.71 -10.33
CA LYS A 848 21.79 5.78 -9.15
C LYS A 848 21.43 6.86 -8.11
N HIS A 849 20.58 7.83 -8.44
CA HIS A 849 20.11 8.86 -7.51
C HIS A 849 18.62 8.74 -7.13
N ASN A 850 17.78 8.13 -7.97
CA ASN A 850 16.33 8.04 -7.78
C ASN A 850 15.83 6.61 -7.51
N THR A 851 16.57 5.57 -7.93
CA THR A 851 16.33 4.19 -7.50
C THR A 851 16.82 4.02 -6.07
N LEU A 852 15.90 3.86 -5.13
CA LEU A 852 16.23 3.54 -3.75
C LEU A 852 16.62 2.06 -3.66
N SER A 853 17.92 1.76 -3.82
CA SER A 853 18.43 0.40 -3.62
C SER A 853 18.28 0.00 -2.14
N LEU A 854 17.26 -0.82 -1.88
CA LEU A 854 17.10 -1.59 -0.65
C LEU A 854 17.11 -3.07 -1.03
N ARG A 855 18.27 -3.72 -0.92
CA ARG A 855 18.29 -5.16 -0.66
C ARG A 855 17.78 -5.32 0.78
N ARG A 856 16.56 -5.85 0.93
CA ARG A 856 15.99 -6.19 2.24
C ARG A 856 14.90 -7.24 2.03
N TYR A 857 15.01 -8.34 2.75
CA TYR A 857 13.94 -9.32 2.83
C TYR A 857 12.73 -8.70 3.55
N ARG A 858 11.52 -9.15 3.22
CA ARG A 858 10.28 -8.77 3.91
C ARG A 858 9.55 -10.03 4.36
N PRO A 859 8.94 -10.03 5.55
CA PRO A 859 8.20 -11.19 6.04
C PRO A 859 7.09 -11.51 5.03
N HIS A 860 6.99 -12.78 4.63
CA HIS A 860 5.94 -13.26 3.75
C HIS A 860 4.68 -13.60 4.56
N ALA A 861 4.90 -14.11 5.78
CA ALA A 861 3.96 -14.25 6.88
C ALA A 861 4.72 -13.98 8.19
N CYS A 862 3.99 -13.68 9.27
CA CYS A 862 4.52 -13.73 10.63
C CYS A 862 3.83 -14.90 11.35
N TYR A 863 4.57 -15.95 11.70
CA TYR A 863 4.12 -16.89 12.72
C TYR A 863 4.50 -16.28 14.07
N ALA A 864 3.57 -15.47 14.58
CA ALA A 864 3.68 -14.70 15.82
C ALA A 864 2.30 -14.61 16.51
N LEU A 865 1.60 -15.75 16.50
CA LEU A 865 0.35 -16.07 17.19
C LEU A 865 0.46 -17.54 17.66
N PRO A 866 -0.32 -17.97 18.66
CA PRO A 866 -0.34 -19.36 19.15
C PRO A 866 -0.56 -20.40 18.04
N ILE A 867 -0.10 -21.65 18.23
CA ILE A 867 -0.39 -22.78 17.31
C ILE A 867 -1.90 -22.96 17.07
N GLU A 868 -2.73 -22.51 18.02
CA GLU A 868 -4.19 -22.59 17.98
C GLU A 868 -4.81 -21.95 16.72
N GLU A 869 -4.24 -20.85 16.19
CA GLU A 869 -4.60 -20.33 14.86
C GLU A 869 -3.88 -21.12 13.76
N CYS A 870 -4.30 -22.37 13.61
CA CYS A 870 -3.61 -23.45 12.92
C CYS A 870 -3.17 -23.11 11.48
N ASN A 871 -1.86 -23.22 11.23
CA ASN A 871 -1.28 -23.16 9.88
C ASN A 871 -0.29 -24.33 9.61
N PHE A 872 -0.35 -25.35 10.47
CA PHE A 872 0.38 -26.62 10.41
C PHE A 872 -0.61 -27.78 10.63
N ALA A 873 -0.37 -28.91 9.97
CA ALA A 873 -1.06 -30.18 10.19
C ALA A 873 -0.24 -31.08 11.12
N PHE A 874 -0.91 -31.74 12.06
CA PHE A 874 -0.32 -32.83 12.84
C PHE A 874 -0.35 -34.11 12.02
N TYR A 875 0.78 -34.81 11.94
CA TYR A 875 0.93 -36.12 11.33
C TYR A 875 0.70 -37.19 12.39
N ASN A 876 -0.10 -38.21 12.08
CA ASN A 876 -0.44 -39.32 12.98
C ASN A 876 -0.31 -40.70 12.29
N GLY A 877 0.67 -40.82 11.40
CA GLY A 877 1.04 -42.08 10.76
C GLY A 877 2.24 -42.75 11.44
N VAL A 878 2.57 -43.97 10.98
CA VAL A 878 3.80 -44.67 11.36
C VAL A 878 5.02 -43.86 10.92
N ASP A 879 6.03 -43.75 11.77
CA ASP A 879 7.23 -42.97 11.50
C ASP A 879 8.02 -43.51 10.28
N PRO A 880 8.26 -42.70 9.23
CA PRO A 880 8.99 -43.13 8.03
C PRO A 880 10.45 -43.55 8.27
N THR A 881 11.06 -43.12 9.38
CA THR A 881 12.42 -43.48 9.82
C THR A 881 12.40 -44.58 10.91
N HIS A 882 11.31 -45.34 11.00
CA HIS A 882 11.13 -46.54 11.82
C HIS A 882 11.35 -46.33 13.34
N GLY A 883 11.13 -45.11 13.84
CA GLY A 883 11.26 -44.79 15.26
C GLY A 883 10.28 -45.53 16.17
N THR A 884 10.68 -45.68 17.44
CA THR A 884 9.85 -46.24 18.53
C THR A 884 8.91 -45.17 19.09
N VAL A 885 8.21 -44.48 18.18
CA VAL A 885 7.40 -43.28 18.43
C VAL A 885 5.94 -43.50 18.00
N ASP A 886 5.02 -42.91 18.75
CA ASP A 886 3.59 -42.84 18.43
C ASP A 886 3.26 -41.37 18.16
N TYR A 887 3.13 -40.98 16.89
CA TYR A 887 2.77 -39.60 16.56
C TYR A 887 1.26 -39.42 16.74
N VAL A 888 0.89 -38.55 17.67
CA VAL A 888 -0.52 -38.29 17.98
C VAL A 888 -1.11 -37.18 17.10
N ASP A 889 -2.43 -37.22 16.90
CA ASP A 889 -3.16 -36.14 16.25
C ASP A 889 -3.15 -34.86 17.09
N ARG A 890 -3.66 -33.77 16.49
CA ARG A 890 -3.72 -32.45 17.12
C ARG A 890 -4.42 -32.46 18.49
N ASP A 891 -5.59 -33.05 18.59
CA ASP A 891 -6.45 -32.87 19.75
C ASP A 891 -5.98 -33.76 20.90
N THR A 892 -5.44 -34.94 20.59
CA THR A 892 -4.64 -35.76 21.53
C THR A 892 -3.36 -35.05 21.97
N ALA A 893 -2.63 -34.36 21.07
CA ALA A 893 -1.41 -33.62 21.42
C ALA A 893 -1.66 -32.48 22.41
N PHE A 894 -2.76 -31.73 22.24
CA PHE A 894 -3.16 -30.69 23.18
C PHE A 894 -3.70 -31.30 24.48
N GLY A 895 -4.54 -32.33 24.42
CA GLY A 895 -5.11 -33.00 25.60
C GLY A 895 -4.07 -33.62 26.52
N ASN A 896 -3.05 -34.28 25.95
CA ASN A 896 -1.95 -34.90 26.71
C ASN A 896 -0.81 -33.91 27.04
N GLY A 897 -0.95 -32.61 26.74
CA GLY A 897 0.07 -31.60 27.04
C GLY A 897 1.38 -31.76 26.25
N LEU A 898 1.35 -32.46 25.12
CA LEU A 898 2.49 -32.68 24.23
C LEU A 898 2.73 -31.48 23.29
N ALA A 899 1.67 -30.72 22.97
CA ALA A 899 1.78 -29.42 22.31
C ALA A 899 0.92 -28.37 23.04
N TYR A 900 1.51 -27.22 23.38
CA TYR A 900 0.81 -26.11 24.03
C TYR A 900 1.55 -24.77 23.85
N VAL A 901 0.95 -23.68 24.33
CA VAL A 901 1.51 -22.32 24.25
C VAL A 901 1.55 -21.70 25.65
N MET A 902 2.69 -21.14 26.03
CA MET A 902 2.89 -20.49 27.33
C MET A 902 2.39 -19.04 27.35
N ASN A 903 2.16 -18.51 28.56
CA ASN A 903 1.66 -17.14 28.79
C ASN A 903 2.54 -16.02 28.20
N ASP A 904 3.81 -16.30 27.89
CA ASP A 904 4.74 -15.39 27.20
C ASP A 904 4.69 -15.51 25.66
N SER A 905 3.72 -16.26 25.13
CA SER A 905 3.52 -16.62 23.72
C SER A 905 4.58 -17.59 23.13
N LYS A 906 5.39 -18.26 23.96
CA LYS A 906 6.27 -19.33 23.47
C LYS A 906 5.49 -20.60 23.15
N VAL A 907 5.92 -21.26 22.09
CA VAL A 907 5.34 -22.52 21.59
C VAL A 907 6.16 -23.70 22.13
N ILE A 908 5.47 -24.66 22.74
CA ILE A 908 6.06 -25.89 23.27
C ILE A 908 5.55 -27.08 22.47
N MET A 909 6.47 -27.95 22.04
CA MET A 909 6.17 -29.25 21.43
C MET A 909 7.14 -30.29 22.00
N LYS A 910 6.65 -31.34 22.63
CA LYS A 910 7.48 -32.33 23.34
C LYS A 910 7.04 -33.77 23.09
N GLY A 911 7.95 -34.69 23.35
CA GLY A 911 7.60 -36.09 23.63
C GLY A 911 6.95 -36.24 25.00
N ASP A 912 6.29 -37.37 25.23
CA ASP A 912 5.79 -37.74 26.55
C ASP A 912 6.95 -38.01 27.52
N ASP A 913 7.04 -37.18 28.55
CA ASP A 913 8.00 -37.19 29.67
C ASP A 913 7.32 -37.60 30.99
N THR A 914 6.14 -38.24 30.93
CA THR A 914 5.32 -38.61 32.09
C THR A 914 5.00 -40.10 32.20
N SER A 915 4.65 -40.79 31.09
CA SER A 915 4.20 -42.18 31.17
C SER A 915 5.36 -43.20 31.21
N TRP A 916 5.21 -44.21 32.05
CA TRP A 916 6.02 -45.43 32.01
C TRP A 916 5.44 -46.41 31.00
N LEU A 917 6.27 -46.90 30.09
CA LEU A 917 5.85 -47.78 29.00
C LEU A 917 6.34 -49.21 29.24
N ALA A 918 5.57 -50.20 28.77
CA ALA A 918 6.01 -51.58 28.74
C ALA A 918 7.01 -51.83 27.60
N SER A 919 7.84 -52.85 27.75
CA SER A 919 8.85 -53.23 26.75
C SER A 919 8.20 -53.49 25.38
N GLY A 920 8.66 -52.77 24.36
CA GLY A 920 8.12 -52.85 22.99
C GLY A 920 6.94 -51.92 22.69
N GLN A 921 6.54 -51.02 23.60
CA GLN A 921 5.59 -49.94 23.30
C GLN A 921 6.29 -48.69 22.78
N ASN A 922 5.63 -47.97 21.87
CA ASN A 922 6.09 -46.69 21.34
C ASN A 922 5.75 -45.53 22.28
N ARG A 923 6.61 -44.50 22.32
CA ARG A 923 6.42 -43.30 23.14
C ARG A 923 5.71 -42.19 22.36
N GLN A 924 4.72 -41.55 22.98
CA GLN A 924 3.93 -40.51 22.32
C GLN A 924 4.77 -39.26 22.03
N SER A 925 4.54 -38.68 20.85
CA SER A 925 5.22 -37.47 20.38
C SER A 925 4.39 -36.74 19.33
N VAL A 926 4.91 -35.62 18.83
CA VAL A 926 4.26 -34.79 17.80
C VAL A 926 5.15 -34.59 16.59
N ARG A 927 4.55 -34.65 15.41
CA ARG A 927 5.14 -34.23 14.13
C ARG A 927 4.20 -33.28 13.43
N VAL A 928 4.65 -32.07 13.15
CA VAL A 928 3.84 -31.00 12.55
C VAL A 928 4.44 -30.52 11.22
N SER A 929 3.60 -30.35 10.21
CA SER A 929 4.01 -29.93 8.85
C SER A 929 3.21 -28.72 8.36
N SER A 930 3.86 -27.71 7.78
CA SER A 930 3.18 -26.46 7.41
C SER A 930 2.30 -26.60 6.16
N TYR A 931 1.06 -26.09 6.18
CA TYR A 931 0.21 -26.06 4.97
C TYR A 931 0.77 -25.16 3.86
N ALA A 932 1.68 -24.24 4.20
CA ALA A 932 2.38 -23.40 3.23
C ALA A 932 3.58 -24.14 2.63
N GLN A 933 3.64 -24.16 1.29
CA GLN A 933 4.76 -24.73 0.53
C GLN A 933 5.66 -23.64 -0.07
N TYR A 934 6.96 -23.92 -0.15
CA TYR A 934 8.00 -22.96 -0.53
C TYR A 934 8.93 -23.52 -1.62
N ASN A 935 9.46 -22.63 -2.47
CA ASN A 935 10.43 -22.96 -3.53
C ASN A 935 11.69 -22.06 -3.49
N THR A 936 11.70 -21.08 -2.60
CA THR A 936 12.82 -20.16 -2.28
C THR A 936 12.39 -19.36 -1.04
N GLY A 937 13.35 -18.92 -0.23
CA GLY A 937 13.06 -18.07 0.93
C GLY A 937 14.27 -17.74 1.78
N LEU A 938 14.01 -16.96 2.82
CA LEU A 938 14.87 -16.85 3.99
C LEU A 938 14.02 -17.24 5.20
N PHE A 939 14.33 -18.38 5.79
CA PHE A 939 13.64 -18.98 6.93
C PHE A 939 14.45 -18.66 8.17
N VAL A 940 13.80 -18.17 9.22
CA VAL A 940 14.46 -17.78 10.47
C VAL A 940 13.67 -18.34 11.64
N LEU A 941 14.26 -19.31 12.34
CA LEU A 941 13.75 -19.89 13.58
C LEU A 941 14.48 -19.27 14.77
N ASP A 942 13.73 -18.77 15.74
CA ASP A 942 14.22 -18.34 17.05
C ASP A 942 13.69 -19.33 18.10
N VAL A 943 14.61 -20.02 18.78
CA VAL A 943 14.32 -21.18 19.61
C VAL A 943 15.23 -21.18 20.85
N ASP A 944 14.65 -21.32 22.03
CA ASP A 944 15.39 -21.38 23.30
C ASP A 944 15.95 -22.78 23.56
N ARG A 945 15.23 -23.82 23.10
CA ARG A 945 15.61 -25.23 23.25
C ARG A 945 15.26 -26.02 21.99
N ALA A 946 16.27 -26.68 21.42
CA ALA A 946 16.07 -27.86 20.58
C ALA A 946 16.06 -29.10 21.49
N PRO A 947 15.26 -30.13 21.21
CA PRO A 947 15.23 -31.36 22.00
C PRO A 947 16.60 -32.06 21.99
N TRP A 948 16.91 -32.81 23.05
CA TRP A 948 18.07 -33.71 23.12
C TRP A 948 17.89 -34.74 24.24
N GLY A 949 18.68 -35.79 24.24
CA GLY A 949 18.63 -36.87 25.24
C GLY A 949 18.91 -38.24 24.63
N CYS A 950 19.40 -39.19 25.42
CA CYS A 950 19.62 -40.57 24.98
C CYS A 950 18.40 -41.18 24.28
N GLY A 951 18.60 -41.78 23.10
CA GLY A 951 17.52 -42.29 22.24
C GLY A 951 16.66 -41.25 21.51
N VAL A 952 16.81 -39.94 21.74
CA VAL A 952 16.03 -38.88 21.05
C VAL A 952 16.65 -38.54 19.69
N TRP A 953 15.79 -38.27 18.70
CA TRP A 953 16.14 -37.75 17.36
C TRP A 953 15.09 -36.71 16.93
N PRO A 954 15.39 -35.40 17.08
CA PRO A 954 14.50 -34.34 16.65
C PRO A 954 15.01 -33.66 15.38
N ALA A 955 14.09 -33.20 14.54
CA ALA A 955 14.43 -32.44 13.34
C ALA A 955 13.61 -31.15 13.23
N PHE A 956 14.27 -30.07 12.80
CA PHE A 956 13.65 -28.90 12.17
C PHE A 956 14.16 -28.81 10.74
N TRP A 957 13.26 -29.08 9.80
CA TRP A 957 13.62 -29.44 8.44
C TRP A 957 12.54 -29.04 7.45
N THR A 958 12.77 -29.29 6.16
CA THR A 958 11.78 -29.02 5.11
C THR A 958 11.79 -30.11 4.04
N LEU A 959 10.61 -30.60 3.66
CA LEU A 959 10.42 -31.73 2.75
C LEU A 959 9.57 -31.34 1.53
N GLY A 960 10.07 -31.67 0.33
CA GLY A 960 9.34 -31.52 -0.92
C GLY A 960 8.08 -32.38 -1.01
N ASN A 961 7.09 -31.91 -1.79
CA ASN A 961 5.80 -32.58 -1.94
C ASN A 961 5.85 -33.62 -3.06
N GLY A 962 6.08 -34.89 -2.72
CA GLY A 962 6.10 -36.00 -3.67
C GLY A 962 6.61 -37.31 -3.06
N VAL A 963 7.27 -38.13 -3.88
CA VAL A 963 7.98 -39.33 -3.43
C VAL A 963 9.39 -38.92 -2.99
N TRP A 964 9.78 -39.26 -1.77
CA TRP A 964 11.15 -39.06 -1.28
C TRP A 964 12.15 -39.96 -2.03
N PRO A 965 13.37 -39.50 -2.37
CA PRO A 965 13.95 -38.16 -2.16
C PRO A 965 13.78 -37.25 -3.40
N GLN A 966 12.88 -37.58 -4.34
CA GLN A 966 12.84 -36.99 -5.69
C GLN A 966 12.54 -35.49 -5.72
N THR A 967 11.93 -34.95 -4.66
CA THR A 967 11.56 -33.53 -4.54
C THR A 967 12.38 -32.75 -3.51
N GLY A 968 13.38 -33.40 -2.90
CA GLY A 968 14.35 -32.78 -2.00
C GLY A 968 13.96 -32.74 -0.53
N GLU A 969 14.98 -32.76 0.32
CA GLU A 969 14.91 -32.67 1.78
C GLU A 969 16.04 -31.76 2.28
N ILE A 970 15.75 -30.88 3.24
CA ILE A 970 16.72 -29.91 3.77
C ILE A 970 16.59 -29.82 5.28
N ASP A 971 17.63 -30.23 5.98
CA ASP A 971 17.64 -30.42 7.43
C ASP A 971 18.45 -29.29 8.07
N ILE A 972 17.77 -28.47 8.86
CA ILE A 972 18.29 -27.15 9.28
C ILE A 972 18.79 -27.21 10.73
N ILE A 973 18.07 -27.95 11.57
CA ILE A 973 18.57 -28.44 12.86
C ILE A 973 18.29 -29.94 12.90
N GLU A 974 19.33 -30.75 13.05
CA GLU A 974 19.21 -32.20 13.16
C GLU A 974 20.31 -32.77 14.07
N GLY A 975 20.00 -33.86 14.76
CA GLY A 975 20.96 -34.62 15.57
C GLY A 975 20.31 -35.78 16.30
N VAL A 976 21.14 -36.56 16.98
CA VAL A 976 20.70 -37.71 17.79
C VAL A 976 21.34 -37.66 19.17
N HIS A 977 20.68 -38.27 20.15
CA HIS A 977 21.24 -38.48 21.50
C HIS A 977 21.63 -37.16 22.20
N ASP A 978 22.76 -37.18 22.90
CA ASP A 978 23.37 -36.03 23.56
C ASP A 978 24.41 -35.34 22.66
N ASN A 979 24.23 -35.35 21.33
CA ASN A 979 25.12 -34.63 20.40
C ASN A 979 25.30 -33.17 20.86
N GLU A 980 26.55 -32.68 20.90
CA GLU A 980 26.84 -31.28 21.22
C GLU A 980 26.82 -30.36 19.99
N HIS A 981 26.67 -30.93 18.79
CA HIS A 981 26.84 -30.24 17.52
C HIS A 981 25.64 -30.50 16.59
N ASN A 982 25.12 -29.44 15.99
CA ASN A 982 24.07 -29.50 14.98
C ASN A 982 24.63 -30.11 13.67
N GLN A 983 23.82 -30.90 12.97
CA GLN A 983 24.08 -31.32 11.60
C GLN A 983 23.09 -30.65 10.64
N VAL A 984 23.61 -30.10 9.54
CA VAL A 984 22.81 -29.65 8.40
C VAL A 984 22.97 -30.67 7.29
N THR A 985 21.87 -31.31 6.88
CA THR A 985 21.84 -32.41 5.90
C THR A 985 21.04 -32.00 4.65
N TRP A 986 21.33 -32.64 3.52
CA TRP A 986 20.55 -32.55 2.28
C TRP A 986 20.40 -33.92 1.64
N HIS A 987 19.15 -34.29 1.33
CA HIS A 987 18.82 -35.49 0.55
C HIS A 987 18.11 -35.11 -0.75
N THR A 988 18.53 -35.70 -1.87
CA THR A 988 18.03 -35.38 -3.21
C THR A 988 17.90 -36.62 -4.10
N ASN A 989 17.33 -36.44 -5.29
CA ASN A 989 17.53 -37.34 -6.42
C ASN A 989 19.04 -37.40 -6.83
N PRO A 990 19.51 -38.43 -7.57
CA PRO A 990 20.92 -38.56 -7.96
C PRO A 990 21.45 -37.36 -8.77
N GLY A 991 22.73 -37.05 -8.62
CA GLY A 991 23.45 -36.04 -9.43
C GLY A 991 23.68 -34.68 -8.77
N CYS A 992 23.20 -34.48 -7.53
CA CYS A 992 23.55 -33.36 -6.67
C CYS A 992 24.76 -33.73 -5.81
N THR A 993 25.83 -32.92 -5.81
CA THR A 993 26.98 -33.14 -4.89
C THR A 993 27.41 -31.87 -4.17
N LEU A 994 27.89 -32.02 -2.94
CA LEU A 994 28.38 -30.94 -2.09
C LEU A 994 29.76 -30.46 -2.55
N THR A 995 29.89 -29.17 -2.86
CA THR A 995 31.16 -28.57 -3.30
C THR A 995 32.12 -28.34 -2.12
N PRO A 996 33.22 -29.12 -1.95
CA PRO A 996 34.08 -29.03 -0.77
C PRO A 996 34.96 -27.77 -0.72
N THR A 997 35.00 -26.98 -1.81
CA THR A 997 35.67 -25.68 -1.90
C THR A 997 34.73 -24.50 -1.61
N ALA A 998 33.45 -24.76 -1.32
CA ALA A 998 32.49 -23.72 -0.94
C ALA A 998 32.86 -23.07 0.40
N ASN A 999 32.47 -21.80 0.58
CA ASN A 999 32.87 -21.00 1.73
C ASN A 999 31.86 -21.15 2.88
N PHE A 1000 32.09 -22.14 3.75
CA PHE A 1000 31.34 -22.40 4.99
C PHE A 1000 32.30 -22.61 6.18
N THR A 1001 31.79 -22.77 7.41
CA THR A 1001 32.62 -22.89 8.64
C THR A 1001 32.48 -24.19 9.42
N GLY A 1002 31.49 -25.03 9.12
CA GLY A 1002 31.38 -26.40 9.65
C GLY A 1002 32.31 -27.39 8.95
N SER A 1003 32.25 -28.65 9.36
CA SER A 1003 33.01 -29.77 8.79
C SER A 1003 32.09 -30.73 8.03
N ILE A 1004 32.49 -31.16 6.84
CA ILE A 1004 31.73 -32.14 6.05
C ILE A 1004 31.66 -33.48 6.81
N VAL A 1005 30.46 -34.06 6.90
CA VAL A 1005 30.19 -35.37 7.51
C VAL A 1005 31.00 -36.44 6.80
N GLN A 1006 31.56 -37.40 7.55
CA GLN A 1006 32.38 -38.47 7.00
C GLN A 1006 31.67 -39.82 7.03
N SER A 1007 31.73 -40.55 5.91
CA SER A 1007 31.34 -41.95 5.81
C SER A 1007 32.60 -42.79 5.58
N ASN A 1008 32.79 -43.85 6.36
CA ASN A 1008 33.98 -44.73 6.31
C ASN A 1008 35.33 -43.98 6.33
N GLY A 1009 35.40 -42.83 7.01
CA GLY A 1009 36.61 -42.00 7.11
C GLY A 1009 36.93 -41.16 5.86
N GLN A 1010 35.99 -41.01 4.92
CA GLN A 1010 36.07 -40.09 3.78
C GLN A 1010 34.91 -39.07 3.84
N PRO A 1011 35.07 -37.82 3.35
CA PRO A 1011 33.97 -36.86 3.31
C PRO A 1011 32.83 -37.35 2.41
N ASN A 1012 31.59 -37.37 2.92
CA ASN A 1012 30.45 -37.70 2.09
C ASN A 1012 30.00 -36.48 1.29
N LEU A 1013 30.19 -36.52 -0.03
CA LEU A 1013 29.85 -35.44 -0.95
C LEU A 1013 28.61 -35.72 -1.79
N ASP A 1014 28.10 -36.95 -1.81
CA ASP A 1014 26.92 -37.33 -2.59
C ASP A 1014 25.64 -37.05 -1.79
N CYS A 1015 24.78 -36.18 -2.33
CA CYS A 1015 23.53 -35.77 -1.69
C CYS A 1015 22.37 -36.73 -2.01
N GLN A 1016 22.58 -37.79 -2.78
CA GLN A 1016 21.53 -38.75 -3.11
C GLN A 1016 20.93 -39.40 -1.85
N GLY A 1017 19.62 -39.26 -1.65
CA GLY A 1017 18.90 -39.99 -0.60
C GLY A 1017 18.74 -41.49 -0.93
N GLY A 1018 18.93 -42.35 0.07
CA GLY A 1018 18.63 -43.77 -0.04
C GLY A 1018 19.05 -44.55 1.22
N SER A 1019 18.61 -45.79 1.37
CA SER A 1019 18.87 -46.62 2.56
C SER A 1019 20.34 -46.98 2.80
N THR A 1020 21.25 -46.61 1.89
CA THR A 1020 22.70 -46.80 2.00
C THR A 1020 23.53 -45.52 1.90
N ASN A 1021 22.91 -44.36 1.60
CA ASN A 1021 23.59 -43.06 1.61
C ASN A 1021 22.81 -42.07 2.51
N PRO A 1022 23.38 -41.64 3.65
CA PRO A 1022 22.75 -40.68 4.57
C PRO A 1022 22.80 -39.22 4.06
N GLY A 1023 22.80 -39.01 2.74
CA GLY A 1023 22.89 -37.68 2.12
C GLY A 1023 24.22 -36.97 2.38
N CYS A 1024 24.31 -35.73 1.87
CA CYS A 1024 25.49 -34.89 2.05
C CYS A 1024 25.24 -33.93 3.23
N GLY A 1025 26.18 -33.86 4.17
CA GLY A 1025 25.97 -33.13 5.43
C GLY A 1025 27.17 -32.33 5.88
N ILE A 1026 26.92 -31.28 6.67
CA ILE A 1026 27.92 -30.45 7.34
C ILE A 1026 27.56 -30.34 8.82
N THR A 1027 28.46 -30.79 9.69
CA THR A 1027 28.37 -30.63 11.14
C THR A 1027 28.87 -29.24 11.55
N GLU A 1028 28.15 -28.55 12.43
CA GLU A 1028 28.56 -27.24 12.96
C GLU A 1028 29.77 -27.36 13.90
N TRP A 1029 30.77 -26.50 13.76
CA TRP A 1029 31.96 -26.51 14.62
C TRP A 1029 31.69 -26.09 16.08
N SER A 1030 30.55 -25.43 16.34
CA SER A 1030 30.21 -24.84 17.63
C SER A 1030 29.44 -25.83 18.51
N ARG A 1031 29.91 -26.04 19.75
CA ARG A 1031 29.15 -26.75 20.80
C ARG A 1031 27.89 -25.98 21.25
N ALA A 1032 27.80 -24.69 20.93
CA ALA A 1032 26.61 -23.86 21.17
C ALA A 1032 25.66 -23.86 19.95
N SER A 1033 25.50 -25.02 19.29
CA SER A 1033 24.59 -25.22 18.16
C SER A 1033 23.52 -26.28 18.44
N TYR A 1034 23.77 -27.24 19.35
CA TYR A 1034 22.80 -28.28 19.69
C TYR A 1034 23.04 -28.81 21.12
N GLY A 1035 22.13 -29.64 21.63
CA GLY A 1035 22.31 -30.35 22.90
C GLY A 1035 22.37 -29.46 24.16
N PRO A 1036 22.97 -29.98 25.26
CA PRO A 1036 22.96 -29.32 26.58
C PRO A 1036 23.61 -27.92 26.59
N THR A 1037 24.65 -27.73 25.77
CA THR A 1037 25.41 -26.47 25.69
C THR A 1037 24.64 -25.37 24.94
N PHE A 1038 23.68 -25.74 24.08
CA PHE A 1038 22.74 -24.81 23.43
C PHE A 1038 21.64 -24.37 24.40
N ASP A 1039 20.96 -25.33 25.06
CA ASP A 1039 19.89 -25.06 26.03
C ASP A 1039 20.38 -24.17 27.20
N SER A 1040 21.54 -24.50 27.77
CA SER A 1040 22.15 -23.73 28.88
C SER A 1040 22.57 -22.29 28.53
N GLN A 1041 22.57 -21.91 27.24
CA GLN A 1041 22.81 -20.54 26.78
C GLN A 1041 21.51 -19.77 26.45
N GLY A 1042 20.34 -20.38 26.67
CA GLY A 1042 19.05 -19.86 26.22
C GLY A 1042 18.89 -19.95 24.71
N GLY A 1043 19.49 -20.98 24.09
CA GLY A 1043 19.37 -21.30 22.68
C GLY A 1043 19.94 -20.26 21.72
N GLY A 1044 19.15 -19.90 20.71
CA GLY A 1044 19.63 -19.07 19.61
C GLY A 1044 18.68 -18.95 18.43
N VAL A 1045 19.26 -18.61 17.28
CA VAL A 1045 18.56 -18.37 16.02
C VAL A 1045 19.24 -19.12 14.88
N PHE A 1046 18.46 -19.90 14.14
CA PHE A 1046 18.88 -20.57 12.91
C PHE A 1046 18.26 -19.88 11.70
N ALA A 1047 19.07 -19.62 10.69
CA ALA A 1047 18.62 -18.94 9.47
C ALA A 1047 19.06 -19.70 8.21
N MET A 1048 18.10 -20.21 7.44
CA MET A 1048 18.33 -20.81 6.13
C MET A 1048 17.98 -19.81 5.01
N LYS A 1049 18.94 -19.45 4.16
CA LYS A 1049 18.71 -18.79 2.87
C LYS A 1049 18.69 -19.85 1.77
N TRP A 1050 17.56 -19.99 1.08
CA TRP A 1050 17.41 -20.80 -0.13
C TRP A 1050 17.01 -19.89 -1.29
N ASP A 1051 17.93 -19.70 -2.23
CA ASP A 1051 17.65 -19.10 -3.53
C ASP A 1051 18.62 -19.64 -4.59
N GLN A 1052 18.54 -19.10 -5.81
CA GLN A 1052 19.41 -19.43 -6.94
C GLN A 1052 20.91 -19.51 -6.61
N ASP A 1053 21.39 -18.76 -5.61
CA ASP A 1053 22.82 -18.67 -5.27
C ASP A 1053 23.28 -19.87 -4.39
N GLY A 1054 22.44 -20.89 -4.15
CA GLY A 1054 22.68 -22.03 -3.25
C GLY A 1054 21.84 -22.00 -1.96
N ILE A 1055 21.86 -23.10 -1.19
CA ILE A 1055 21.24 -23.20 0.15
C ILE A 1055 22.32 -22.95 1.20
N ALA A 1056 22.08 -21.99 2.10
CA ALA A 1056 23.04 -21.55 3.11
C ALA A 1056 22.40 -21.47 4.49
N VAL A 1057 23.02 -22.06 5.51
CA VAL A 1057 22.53 -22.07 6.90
C VAL A 1057 23.50 -21.35 7.83
N TRP A 1058 22.98 -20.48 8.69
CA TRP A 1058 23.71 -19.84 9.80
C TRP A 1058 23.05 -20.20 11.14
N GLY A 1059 23.82 -20.75 12.08
CA GLY A 1059 23.48 -20.79 13.50
C GLY A 1059 24.03 -19.57 14.24
N PHE A 1060 23.22 -18.95 15.09
CA PHE A 1060 23.61 -17.84 15.97
C PHE A 1060 23.21 -18.13 17.42
N TYR A 1061 24.18 -18.36 18.31
CA TYR A 1061 23.95 -18.47 19.75
C TYR A 1061 23.35 -17.16 20.32
N ARG A 1062 22.51 -17.26 21.35
CA ARG A 1062 21.59 -16.20 21.82
C ARG A 1062 22.16 -14.77 21.89
N VAL A 1063 23.40 -14.58 22.37
CA VAL A 1063 24.02 -13.24 22.52
C VAL A 1063 24.71 -12.69 21.27
N ALA A 1064 24.76 -13.46 20.18
CA ALA A 1064 25.38 -13.09 18.90
C ALA A 1064 24.38 -12.95 17.74
N VAL A 1065 23.08 -13.05 18.01
CA VAL A 1065 22.01 -12.87 17.02
C VAL A 1065 22.15 -11.52 16.29
N PRO A 1066 22.23 -11.51 14.95
CA PRO A 1066 22.30 -10.26 14.19
C PRO A 1066 21.12 -9.31 14.46
N GLN A 1067 21.42 -8.07 14.84
CA GLN A 1067 20.43 -7.01 15.11
C GLN A 1067 19.40 -6.80 13.98
N ASP A 1068 19.73 -7.12 12.72
CA ASP A 1068 18.78 -7.00 11.61
C ASP A 1068 17.74 -8.14 11.52
N ILE A 1069 17.99 -9.27 12.20
CA ILE A 1069 16.99 -10.31 12.50
C ILE A 1069 16.06 -9.83 13.63
N GLU A 1070 16.59 -9.29 14.73
CA GLU A 1070 15.79 -8.70 15.82
C GLU A 1070 14.90 -7.54 15.34
N ASP A 1071 15.44 -6.66 14.48
CA ASP A 1071 14.70 -5.59 13.78
C ASP A 1071 13.61 -6.13 12.80
N GLY A 1072 13.42 -7.46 12.69
CA GLY A 1072 12.44 -8.13 11.83
C GLY A 1072 12.70 -7.90 10.34
N SER A 1073 13.96 -7.79 9.93
CA SER A 1073 14.32 -7.10 8.68
C SER A 1073 15.60 -7.55 7.95
N PRO A 1074 15.86 -8.87 7.91
CA PRO A 1074 17.18 -9.47 7.71
C PRO A 1074 17.85 -9.18 6.37
N ASN A 1075 19.19 -9.20 6.38
CA ASN A 1075 20.06 -9.12 5.21
C ASN A 1075 21.29 -10.04 5.37
N PRO A 1076 21.21 -11.32 4.91
CA PRO A 1076 22.28 -12.32 5.06
C PRO A 1076 23.68 -11.88 4.61
N ALA A 1077 23.77 -10.98 3.63
CA ALA A 1077 25.03 -10.40 3.15
C ALA A 1077 25.82 -9.56 4.21
N ASN A 1078 25.29 -9.40 5.43
CA ASN A 1078 26.02 -8.80 6.57
C ASN A 1078 26.51 -9.83 7.61
N TRP A 1079 25.99 -11.06 7.62
CA TRP A 1079 26.16 -12.00 8.74
C TRP A 1079 27.52 -12.71 8.74
N GLY A 1080 28.18 -12.76 7.58
CA GLY A 1080 29.46 -13.43 7.41
C GLY A 1080 29.30 -14.75 6.68
N ILE A 1081 30.29 -15.63 6.86
CA ILE A 1081 30.35 -16.96 6.25
C ILE A 1081 29.28 -17.85 6.92
N PRO A 1082 28.46 -18.61 6.17
CA PRO A 1082 27.52 -19.58 6.75
C PRO A 1082 28.25 -20.71 7.49
N VAL A 1083 27.51 -21.48 8.28
CA VAL A 1083 28.05 -22.69 8.92
C VAL A 1083 28.00 -23.88 7.96
N ALA A 1084 26.93 -23.98 7.17
CA ALA A 1084 26.77 -24.95 6.09
C ALA A 1084 26.34 -24.27 4.77
N MET A 1085 26.82 -24.75 3.62
CA MET A 1085 26.54 -24.19 2.29
C MET A 1085 26.53 -25.29 1.21
N LEU A 1086 25.36 -25.55 0.63
CA LEU A 1086 25.24 -26.26 -0.64
C LEU A 1086 25.28 -25.24 -1.79
N ALA A 1087 26.40 -25.20 -2.50
CA ALA A 1087 26.65 -24.29 -3.61
C ALA A 1087 25.98 -24.77 -4.91
N GLN A 1088 25.57 -23.83 -5.76
CA GLN A 1088 24.88 -24.15 -7.03
C GLN A 1088 25.74 -24.99 -7.99
N ASP A 1089 27.07 -24.81 -7.95
CA ASP A 1089 28.02 -25.28 -8.97
C ASP A 1089 27.87 -26.77 -9.35
N ASN A 1090 27.64 -27.63 -8.35
CA ASN A 1090 27.49 -29.08 -8.50
C ASN A 1090 26.09 -29.58 -8.09
N CYS A 1091 25.15 -28.67 -7.77
CA CYS A 1091 23.79 -28.99 -7.37
C CYS A 1091 22.88 -27.76 -7.49
N ASP A 1092 22.04 -27.68 -8.53
CA ASP A 1092 21.12 -26.56 -8.69
C ASP A 1092 19.95 -26.62 -7.68
N PRO A 1093 19.86 -25.67 -6.72
CA PRO A 1093 18.88 -25.75 -5.64
C PRO A 1093 17.44 -25.40 -6.09
N LEU A 1094 17.23 -25.10 -7.38
CA LEU A 1094 15.91 -24.87 -7.97
C LEU A 1094 15.39 -26.07 -8.76
N THR A 1095 16.27 -27.04 -9.07
CA THR A 1095 15.93 -28.30 -9.75
C THR A 1095 15.72 -29.45 -8.75
N TYR A 1096 16.57 -29.54 -7.72
CA TYR A 1096 16.54 -30.68 -6.77
C TYR A 1096 15.59 -30.53 -5.57
N PHE A 1097 15.07 -29.32 -5.31
CA PHE A 1097 14.24 -29.01 -4.14
C PHE A 1097 12.96 -28.30 -4.60
N VAL A 1098 11.77 -28.89 -4.36
CA VAL A 1098 10.49 -28.42 -4.95
C VAL A 1098 9.31 -28.54 -3.98
N ASN A 1099 8.57 -27.44 -3.81
CA ASN A 1099 7.35 -27.31 -3.00
C ASN A 1099 7.51 -27.79 -1.54
N HIS A 1100 8.59 -27.37 -0.89
CA HIS A 1100 8.93 -27.77 0.47
C HIS A 1100 7.93 -27.27 1.52
N SER A 1101 7.48 -28.18 2.38
CA SER A 1101 6.73 -27.88 3.60
C SER A 1101 7.70 -27.86 4.78
N ILE A 1102 7.51 -26.97 5.76
CA ILE A 1102 8.32 -26.88 6.98
C ILE A 1102 7.84 -27.94 7.97
N ILE A 1103 8.76 -28.71 8.57
CA ILE A 1103 8.45 -29.76 9.52
C ILE A 1103 9.20 -29.53 10.85
N PHE A 1104 8.52 -29.83 11.96
CA PHE A 1104 9.12 -30.10 13.26
C PHE A 1104 8.63 -31.45 13.77
N ASP A 1105 9.53 -32.25 14.32
CA ASP A 1105 9.20 -33.48 15.01
C ASP A 1105 10.22 -33.85 16.09
N ILE A 1106 9.90 -34.92 16.82
CA ILE A 1106 10.77 -35.62 17.75
C ILE A 1106 10.46 -37.12 17.60
N THR A 1107 11.29 -37.86 16.89
CA THR A 1107 11.27 -39.33 16.88
C THR A 1107 12.23 -39.88 17.95
N PHE A 1108 12.18 -41.20 18.15
CA PHE A 1108 13.03 -41.92 19.10
C PHE A 1108 13.56 -43.20 18.48
N CYS A 1109 14.83 -43.54 18.77
CA CYS A 1109 15.52 -44.68 18.19
C CYS A 1109 15.49 -44.66 16.64
N GLY A 1110 14.85 -45.63 15.97
CA GLY A 1110 14.75 -45.65 14.51
C GLY A 1110 16.08 -45.75 13.75
N ASP A 1111 16.05 -45.39 12.47
CA ASP A 1111 17.14 -45.65 11.52
C ASP A 1111 18.47 -44.95 11.84
N TRP A 1112 18.47 -43.79 12.52
CA TRP A 1112 19.71 -43.12 12.95
C TRP A 1112 20.00 -43.31 14.44
N ALA A 1113 19.13 -42.85 15.35
CA ALA A 1113 19.38 -42.95 16.79
C ALA A 1113 19.33 -44.40 17.30
N GLY A 1114 18.55 -45.31 16.69
CA GLY A 1114 18.56 -46.72 17.05
C GLY A 1114 19.90 -47.38 16.70
N ASN A 1115 20.36 -47.18 15.46
CA ASN A 1115 21.60 -47.77 14.95
C ASN A 1115 22.88 -47.17 15.57
N SER A 1116 22.88 -45.89 15.94
CA SER A 1116 24.03 -45.23 16.59
C SER A 1116 24.05 -45.33 18.11
N TYR A 1117 22.99 -45.86 18.74
CA TYR A 1117 22.88 -45.95 20.21
C TYR A 1117 24.09 -46.62 20.86
N ALA A 1118 24.56 -47.75 20.31
CA ALA A 1118 25.65 -48.54 20.90
C ALA A 1118 27.02 -47.82 20.92
N THR A 1119 27.22 -46.78 20.10
CA THR A 1119 28.45 -45.98 20.05
C THR A 1119 28.29 -44.57 20.62
N SER A 1120 27.06 -44.17 20.96
CA SER A 1120 26.72 -42.86 21.52
C SER A 1120 27.26 -42.58 22.93
N GLY A 1121 27.56 -43.64 23.70
CA GLY A 1121 27.85 -43.55 25.13
C GLY A 1121 26.60 -43.64 26.04
N CYS A 1122 25.40 -43.68 25.48
CA CYS A 1122 24.16 -43.80 26.25
C CYS A 1122 24.02 -45.16 26.97
N PRO A 1123 23.60 -45.19 28.25
CA PRO A 1123 23.58 -46.41 29.06
C PRO A 1123 22.35 -47.31 28.80
N GLY A 1124 22.55 -48.63 28.67
CA GLY A 1124 21.48 -49.62 28.42
C GLY A 1124 21.30 -49.91 26.92
N THR A 1125 20.07 -50.24 26.49
CA THR A 1125 19.68 -50.23 25.07
C THR A 1125 18.70 -49.09 24.76
N CYS A 1126 18.50 -48.76 23.49
CA CYS A 1126 17.53 -47.73 23.10
C CYS A 1126 16.10 -48.11 23.54
N SER A 1127 15.70 -49.38 23.34
CA SER A 1127 14.43 -49.93 23.83
C SER A 1127 14.26 -49.84 25.35
N ASP A 1128 15.34 -49.96 26.14
CA ASP A 1128 15.26 -49.78 27.59
C ASP A 1128 15.01 -48.31 27.98
N ARG A 1129 15.61 -47.36 27.24
CA ARG A 1129 15.41 -45.92 27.48
C ARG A 1129 13.99 -45.48 27.16
N ILE A 1130 13.37 -46.02 26.11
CA ILE A 1130 11.98 -45.69 25.74
C ILE A 1130 11.02 -45.91 26.90
N MET A 1131 11.25 -46.90 27.76
CA MET A 1131 10.36 -47.20 28.90
C MET A 1131 10.34 -46.12 29.99
N ASP A 1132 11.44 -45.38 30.18
CA ASP A 1132 11.64 -44.41 31.27
C ASP A 1132 11.26 -42.97 30.84
N PRO A 1133 10.15 -42.39 31.36
CA PRO A 1133 9.76 -41.01 31.04
C PRO A 1133 10.79 -39.96 31.48
N GLY A 1134 11.56 -40.23 32.54
CA GLY A 1134 12.55 -39.29 33.08
C GLY A 1134 13.70 -38.99 32.11
N ASN A 1135 13.91 -39.86 31.11
CA ASN A 1135 14.86 -39.67 30.02
C ASN A 1135 14.43 -38.55 29.04
N PHE A 1136 13.14 -38.21 28.98
CA PHE A 1136 12.56 -37.36 27.93
C PHE A 1136 12.20 -35.93 28.38
N VAL A 1137 12.57 -35.52 29.60
CA VAL A 1137 12.34 -34.15 30.14
C VAL A 1137 12.99 -33.05 29.28
N ASN A 1138 14.07 -33.37 28.56
CA ASN A 1138 14.73 -32.47 27.59
C ASN A 1138 14.28 -32.69 26.14
N ALA A 1139 13.38 -33.63 25.87
CA ALA A 1139 12.82 -33.92 24.56
C ALA A 1139 11.70 -32.90 24.20
N SER A 1140 12.03 -31.60 24.23
CA SER A 1140 11.08 -30.50 24.04
C SER A 1140 11.63 -29.37 23.15
N TRP A 1141 10.91 -29.02 22.10
CA TRP A 1141 11.08 -27.77 21.35
C TRP A 1141 10.48 -26.61 22.15
N ILE A 1142 11.26 -25.54 22.36
CA ILE A 1142 10.78 -24.27 22.96
C ILE A 1142 11.01 -23.14 21.97
N ILE A 1143 9.99 -22.84 21.17
CA ILE A 1143 10.07 -21.92 20.02
C ILE A 1143 9.56 -20.53 20.41
N ASN A 1144 10.39 -19.51 20.19
CA ASN A 1144 10.00 -18.11 20.37
C ASN A 1144 9.26 -17.58 19.13
N THR A 1145 9.82 -17.75 17.93
CA THR A 1145 9.16 -17.36 16.67
C THR A 1145 9.71 -18.13 15.47
N LEU A 1146 8.86 -18.37 14.47
CA LEU A 1146 9.26 -18.77 13.12
C LEU A 1146 8.91 -17.65 12.12
N LYS A 1147 9.85 -17.23 11.28
CA LYS A 1147 9.65 -16.12 10.34
C LYS A 1147 10.19 -16.48 8.95
N VAL A 1148 9.30 -16.63 7.98
CA VAL A 1148 9.66 -16.86 6.57
C VAL A 1148 9.56 -15.57 5.78
N TYR A 1149 10.67 -15.16 5.16
CA TYR A 1149 10.79 -13.94 4.38
C TYR A 1149 10.98 -14.25 2.90
N ARG A 1150 10.32 -13.49 2.01
CA ARG A 1150 10.47 -13.64 0.55
C ARG A 1150 11.35 -12.54 -0.04
N ARG A 1151 12.18 -12.91 -1.03
CA ARG A 1151 13.02 -12.01 -1.85
C ARG A 1151 12.13 -11.16 -2.77
N GLN A 1152 11.53 -10.10 -2.22
CA GLN A 1152 10.68 -9.18 -2.99
C GLN A 1152 11.51 -8.22 -3.87
N ASN A 1153 11.45 -8.41 -5.18
CA ASN A 1153 11.85 -7.38 -6.15
C ASN A 1153 10.80 -6.26 -6.18
N ILE A 1154 10.95 -5.24 -5.30
CA ILE A 1154 9.97 -4.16 -5.13
C ILE A 1154 9.97 -3.20 -6.34
N THR A 1155 9.25 -3.57 -7.40
CA THR A 1155 8.91 -2.73 -8.57
C THR A 1155 7.86 -1.67 -8.24
N SER A 1156 8.15 -0.84 -7.23
CA SER A 1156 7.29 0.30 -6.88
C SER A 1156 7.20 1.30 -8.06
N ARG A 1157 6.03 1.37 -8.70
CA ARG A 1157 5.70 2.45 -9.66
C ARG A 1157 5.64 3.79 -8.92
N SER A 1158 6.79 4.44 -8.80
CA SER A 1158 6.92 5.83 -8.35
C SER A 1158 6.33 6.78 -9.39
N LEU A 1159 5.00 6.85 -9.48
CA LEU A 1159 4.30 7.91 -10.21
C LEU A 1159 4.56 9.27 -9.53
N ASN A 1160 5.56 9.99 -10.03
CA ASN A 1160 5.63 11.44 -9.93
C ASN A 1160 6.62 12.02 -10.95
N ALA A 1161 6.26 13.17 -11.53
CA ALA A 1161 7.05 13.91 -12.51
C ALA A 1161 7.46 13.11 -13.78
N ALA A 1162 6.47 12.79 -14.62
CA ALA A 1162 6.74 12.56 -16.03
C ALA A 1162 7.34 13.84 -16.64
N THR A 1163 8.64 13.84 -16.94
CA THR A 1163 9.27 14.95 -17.67
C THR A 1163 8.86 14.87 -19.14
N HIS A 1164 8.32 15.96 -19.67
CA HIS A 1164 7.91 16.14 -21.07
C HIS A 1164 8.70 15.29 -22.08
N ASN A 1165 8.04 14.28 -22.66
CA ASN A 1165 8.26 13.80 -24.01
C ASN A 1165 6.94 14.00 -24.76
N SER A 1166 6.81 15.10 -25.50
CA SER A 1166 5.64 15.40 -26.31
C SER A 1166 5.64 14.53 -27.58
N VAL A 1167 4.75 13.54 -27.64
CA VAL A 1167 4.58 12.66 -28.81
C VAL A 1167 3.12 12.59 -29.25
N GLY A 1168 2.76 13.48 -30.19
CA GLY A 1168 2.05 13.10 -31.42
C GLY A 1168 0.59 12.63 -31.42
N LEU A 1169 -0.07 12.29 -30.30
CA LEU A 1169 -1.46 11.77 -30.36
C LEU A 1169 -2.55 12.64 -29.71
N ALA A 1170 -2.21 13.51 -28.75
CA ALA A 1170 -3.22 14.30 -28.03
C ALA A 1170 -3.95 15.34 -28.90
N THR A 1171 -3.37 15.74 -30.04
CA THR A 1171 -3.92 16.73 -30.97
C THR A 1171 -4.99 16.17 -31.91
N SER A 1172 -5.03 14.86 -32.14
CA SER A 1172 -5.88 14.26 -33.18
C SER A 1172 -7.32 13.98 -32.70
N LEU A 1173 -7.51 13.70 -31.40
CA LEU A 1173 -8.83 13.40 -30.84
C LEU A 1173 -9.61 14.65 -30.38
N LEU A 1174 -8.91 15.74 -30.02
CA LEU A 1174 -9.55 17.03 -29.75
C LEU A 1174 -10.03 17.73 -31.03
N GLY A 1175 -9.53 17.36 -32.21
CA GLY A 1175 -9.94 17.93 -33.49
C GLY A 1175 -11.40 17.67 -33.88
N PHE A 1176 -12.04 16.62 -33.32
CA PHE A 1176 -13.40 16.23 -33.67
C PHE A 1176 -14.52 16.84 -32.80
N VAL A 1177 -14.18 17.57 -31.73
CA VAL A 1177 -15.18 18.10 -30.77
C VAL A 1177 -15.20 19.64 -30.75
N VAL A 1178 -14.17 20.30 -31.28
CA VAL A 1178 -14.04 21.78 -31.26
C VAL A 1178 -14.72 22.55 -32.42
N PRO A 1179 -14.98 22.01 -33.63
CA PRO A 1179 -15.45 22.82 -34.77
C PRO A 1179 -16.96 23.17 -34.76
N PHE A 1180 -17.59 23.31 -33.58
CA PHE A 1180 -19.00 23.71 -33.44
C PHE A 1180 -19.27 24.84 -32.42
N ILE A 1181 -18.22 25.44 -31.85
CA ILE A 1181 -18.36 26.55 -30.89
C ILE A 1181 -18.50 27.96 -31.54
N PRO A 1182 -17.92 28.28 -32.73
CA PRO A 1182 -18.05 29.62 -33.31
C PRO A 1182 -19.33 29.81 -34.15
N VAL A 1183 -20.50 29.54 -33.55
CA VAL A 1183 -21.83 29.85 -34.12
C VAL A 1183 -22.70 30.61 -33.10
N LEU A 1184 -22.61 30.27 -31.81
CA LEU A 1184 -23.31 30.94 -30.70
C LEU A 1184 -22.69 32.29 -30.29
N ALA A 1185 -22.26 33.08 -31.28
CA ALA A 1185 -21.68 34.41 -31.11
C ALA A 1185 -22.11 35.41 -32.21
N ASN A 1186 -23.09 35.03 -33.04
CA ASN A 1186 -23.71 35.88 -34.08
C ASN A 1186 -25.18 35.47 -34.32
N PHE A 1187 -25.88 35.14 -33.23
CA PHE A 1187 -27.34 35.04 -33.10
C PHE A 1187 -27.71 35.50 -31.68
#